data_AF-A0ABC9HD81-F1
#
_entry.id   AF-A0ABC9HD81-F1
#
_cell.length_a   1.000
_cell.length_b   1.000
_cell.length_c   1.000
_cell.angle_alpha   90.00
_cell.angle_beta   90.00
_cell.angle_gamma   90.00
#
_symmetry.space_group_name_H-M   'P 1'
#
loop_
_entity.id
_entity.type
_entity.pdbx_description
1 polymer ?
#
loop_
_entity_poly.entity_id
_entity_poly.type
_entity_poly.pdbx_seq_one_letter_code
_entity_poly.pdbx_strand_id
1 'polypeptide(L)'
;MAETLDVSPDDANGSAALQIESSYHEDVLCHDLDSMDSLYQEIIAGLDISKFVTDTVMMGILTDVQQEAARQIASKDAEIASLNQKLLQLENSTLILHEGRDKRYDEFYCIREQLDTISKSLLSSEWGFLGSQLNSEGSEDVSKQRSKEKSRNGLPKKICSEEEEEEVFADPKLLKHMDNDALVAYFNKSMNEMKRQHDTVVHKQTEDIFKLKRDLMKKEGPNPSHLRNNKELEHMRKEIGEVLSKLNVLLLENKRTFVRSKADTFSGQHDKSNLVDSNAMQLQAPHVACVEADHKRHIIRLESDIEDASTATTIREEVEKIVMKEFFSEVEIRLHGYEMELDMKHEVCTIIQNEAIGQAMFDSLSLKCKEGCAEEESKQKQKIEKLKLIVDSFTELVREKEEFVSQIGLKAMEARVGSLCCELDLLRDKVGKQDSYICEKKREYDIIVGRLEQAQQHVQNNDAILTELNDRLGTVSTSLKELVKQNQVLHTVIEEKEMRLTSAVSKDKELKEFMDNIVKSVRDFENFMIDQQTIVANKVQNNESRFCLLKEQCKHLVKEGNLLRKKAMRYKEISEARGSNLQKAELEVDLLGDEVEALTNLLAKIYIALDHYSPVLEHYTGVMETLTMIKKHISMAK
;
A
#
# COMPACT_ATOMS: atom_id res chain seq x y z
N MET A 1 -32.73 -39.66 -34.26
CA MET A 1 -31.41 -40.27 -34.46
C MET A 1 -31.21 -41.18 -33.25
N ALA A 2 -31.69 -42.43 -33.26
CA ALA A 2 -31.10 -43.63 -33.87
C ALA A 2 -29.66 -43.83 -33.33
N GLU A 3 -29.32 -44.85 -32.54
CA GLU A 3 -29.35 -46.31 -32.76
C GLU A 3 -29.38 -47.06 -31.40
N THR A 4 -30.34 -47.94 -31.07
CA THR A 4 -30.47 -49.41 -31.34
C THR A 4 -29.42 -50.28 -30.63
N LEU A 5 -29.80 -51.02 -29.57
CA LEU A 5 -30.26 -52.44 -29.51
C LEU A 5 -29.09 -53.40 -29.26
N ASP A 6 -29.14 -54.23 -28.20
CA ASP A 6 -29.55 -55.65 -28.34
C ASP A 6 -29.57 -56.37 -26.98
N VAL A 7 -30.67 -57.07 -26.66
CA VAL A 7 -30.79 -58.03 -25.54
C VAL A 7 -31.73 -59.17 -25.94
N SER A 8 -31.33 -60.39 -25.53
CA SER A 8 -32.05 -61.68 -25.35
C SER A 8 -31.87 -62.73 -26.45
N PRO A 9 -32.12 -64.06 -26.24
CA PRO A 9 -32.52 -64.81 -25.01
C PRO A 9 -31.88 -66.24 -24.84
N ASP A 10 -32.45 -67.02 -23.89
CA ASP A 10 -32.57 -68.50 -23.77
C ASP A 10 -31.37 -69.32 -23.18
N ASP A 11 -31.54 -70.40 -22.40
CA ASP A 11 -32.69 -71.28 -22.17
C ASP A 11 -32.52 -72.26 -20.96
N ALA A 12 -33.61 -72.96 -20.65
CA ALA A 12 -33.74 -74.33 -20.09
C ALA A 12 -33.78 -74.59 -18.55
N ASN A 13 -35.01 -74.67 -18.05
CA ASN A 13 -35.44 -75.42 -16.87
C ASN A 13 -35.76 -76.89 -17.23
N GLY A 14 -35.25 -77.85 -16.46
CA GLY A 14 -35.63 -79.28 -16.53
C GLY A 14 -36.23 -79.75 -15.21
N SER A 15 -37.48 -80.20 -15.24
CA SER A 15 -38.21 -80.84 -14.15
C SER A 15 -38.07 -82.36 -14.24
N ALA A 16 -37.86 -83.05 -13.12
CA ALA A 16 -38.12 -84.48 -12.98
C ALA A 16 -38.65 -84.79 -11.58
N ALA A 17 -39.89 -85.30 -11.54
CA ALA A 17 -40.55 -85.83 -10.37
C ALA A 17 -40.06 -87.24 -10.04
N LEU A 18 -39.97 -87.58 -8.76
CA LEU A 18 -40.02 -88.96 -8.26
C LEU A 18 -40.79 -88.99 -6.94
N GLN A 19 -41.96 -89.62 -6.98
CA GLN A 19 -42.74 -90.04 -5.83
C GLN A 19 -42.03 -91.18 -5.09
N ILE A 20 -41.96 -91.15 -3.76
CA ILE A 20 -42.04 -92.34 -2.90
C ILE A 20 -42.80 -91.95 -1.61
N GLU A 21 -43.88 -92.68 -1.34
CA GLU A 21 -44.70 -92.62 -0.14
C GLU A 21 -44.05 -93.33 1.06
N SER A 22 -44.10 -92.65 2.21
CA SER A 22 -44.50 -93.10 3.56
C SER A 22 -44.06 -94.48 4.12
N SER A 23 -43.32 -94.46 5.24
CA SER A 23 -43.64 -95.31 6.39
C SER A 23 -43.02 -94.83 7.72
N TYR A 24 -43.88 -94.38 8.65
CA TYR A 24 -43.85 -94.47 10.12
C TYR A 24 -42.55 -94.24 10.92
N HIS A 25 -42.52 -93.14 11.71
CA HIS A 25 -42.22 -93.16 13.17
C HIS A 25 -42.51 -91.78 13.80
N GLU A 26 -43.69 -91.57 14.40
CA GLU A 26 -44.14 -90.23 14.85
C GLU A 26 -44.00 -89.96 16.36
N ASP A 27 -43.63 -90.94 17.20
CA ASP A 27 -43.67 -90.78 18.67
C ASP A 27 -42.30 -90.57 19.37
N VAL A 28 -41.20 -90.34 18.63
CA VAL A 28 -39.88 -90.07 19.24
C VAL A 28 -39.40 -88.62 19.04
N LEU A 29 -40.06 -87.85 18.17
CA LEU A 29 -39.60 -86.50 17.79
C LEU A 29 -40.15 -85.36 18.65
N CYS A 30 -41.23 -85.57 19.41
CA CYS A 30 -41.85 -84.48 20.18
C CYS A 30 -41.07 -84.09 21.45
N HIS A 31 -40.31 -85.02 22.06
CA HIS A 31 -39.55 -84.69 23.28
C HIS A 31 -38.23 -83.95 23.00
N ASP A 32 -37.69 -84.08 21.77
CA ASP A 32 -36.46 -83.42 21.33
C ASP A 32 -36.70 -81.98 20.85
N LEU A 33 -37.89 -81.66 20.33
CA LEU A 33 -38.23 -80.31 19.84
C LEU A 33 -38.38 -79.29 20.98
N ASP A 34 -39.05 -79.65 22.09
CA ASP A 34 -39.19 -78.75 23.25
C ASP A 34 -37.83 -78.48 23.94
N SER A 35 -36.91 -79.46 23.91
CA SER A 35 -35.55 -79.28 24.43
C SER A 35 -34.69 -78.38 23.55
N MET A 36 -34.90 -78.42 22.22
CA MET A 36 -34.20 -77.57 21.27
C MET A 36 -34.71 -76.12 21.31
N ASP A 37 -36.01 -75.91 21.51
CA ASP A 37 -36.59 -74.58 21.69
C ASP A 37 -36.09 -73.92 22.99
N SER A 38 -35.98 -74.68 24.09
CA SER A 38 -35.39 -74.18 25.34
C SER A 38 -33.92 -73.76 25.17
N LEU A 39 -33.11 -74.55 24.45
CA LEU A 39 -31.72 -74.22 24.15
C LEU A 39 -31.61 -73.00 23.24
N TYR A 40 -32.50 -72.86 22.26
CA TYR A 40 -32.53 -71.72 21.35
C TYR A 40 -32.86 -70.41 22.07
N GLN A 41 -33.82 -70.44 22.99
CA GLN A 41 -34.16 -69.28 23.83
C GLN A 41 -33.04 -68.90 24.81
N GLU A 42 -32.33 -69.89 25.37
CA GLU A 42 -31.17 -69.63 26.22
C GLU A 42 -30.00 -69.01 25.45
N ILE A 43 -29.77 -69.44 24.20
CA ILE A 43 -28.78 -68.84 23.30
C ILE A 43 -29.16 -67.40 22.92
N ILE A 44 -30.44 -67.13 22.63
CA ILE A 44 -30.93 -65.78 22.33
C ILE A 44 -30.77 -64.87 23.55
N ALA A 45 -31.17 -65.32 24.74
CA ALA A 45 -31.00 -64.55 25.97
C ALA A 45 -29.53 -64.27 26.28
N GLY A 46 -28.63 -65.24 26.05
CA GLY A 46 -27.19 -65.05 26.18
C GLY A 46 -26.62 -64.04 25.17
N LEU A 47 -27.12 -64.06 23.93
CA LEU A 47 -26.77 -63.08 22.89
C LEU A 47 -27.25 -61.67 23.24
N ASP A 48 -28.45 -61.51 23.77
CA ASP A 48 -29.00 -60.22 24.18
C ASP A 48 -28.25 -59.65 25.39
N ILE A 49 -27.91 -60.48 26.38
CA ILE A 49 -27.07 -60.07 27.51
C ILE A 49 -25.67 -59.68 27.02
N SER A 50 -25.07 -60.49 26.13
CA SER A 50 -23.76 -60.19 25.54
C SER A 50 -23.80 -58.85 24.80
N LYS A 51 -24.81 -58.62 23.96
CA LYS A 51 -25.00 -57.35 23.26
C LYS A 51 -25.17 -56.17 24.22
N PHE A 52 -26.03 -56.31 25.22
CA PHE A 52 -26.25 -55.26 26.22
C PHE A 52 -24.96 -54.92 26.99
N VAL A 53 -24.19 -55.92 27.41
CA VAL A 53 -22.91 -55.73 28.10
C VAL A 53 -21.90 -55.06 27.15
N THR A 54 -21.82 -55.50 25.90
CA THR A 54 -20.89 -54.94 24.91
C THR A 54 -21.22 -53.50 24.59
N ASP A 55 -22.50 -53.16 24.40
CA ASP A 55 -22.96 -51.79 24.16
C ASP A 55 -22.71 -50.90 25.37
N THR A 56 -22.93 -51.41 26.58
CA THR A 56 -22.67 -50.66 27.83
C THR A 56 -21.17 -50.39 28.02
N VAL A 57 -20.32 -51.38 27.77
CA VAL A 57 -18.85 -51.22 27.86
C VAL A 57 -18.35 -50.26 26.76
N MET A 58 -18.85 -50.39 25.53
CA MET A 58 -18.48 -49.50 24.43
C MET A 58 -18.90 -48.05 24.70
N MET A 59 -20.11 -47.84 25.24
CA MET A 59 -20.57 -46.52 25.65
C MET A 59 -19.72 -45.94 26.77
N GLY A 60 -19.32 -46.74 27.76
CA GLY A 60 -18.40 -46.31 28.82
C GLY A 60 -17.04 -45.86 28.28
N ILE A 61 -16.44 -46.66 27.38
CA ILE A 61 -15.18 -46.31 26.71
C ILE A 61 -15.35 -45.04 25.87
N LEU A 62 -16.45 -44.92 25.13
CA LEU A 62 -16.72 -43.76 24.29
C LEU A 62 -16.86 -42.48 25.15
N THR A 63 -17.54 -42.57 26.29
CA THR A 63 -17.67 -41.42 27.21
C THR A 63 -16.33 -41.02 27.83
N ASP A 64 -15.49 -42.00 28.21
CA ASP A 64 -14.16 -41.74 28.76
C ASP A 64 -13.24 -41.08 27.73
N VAL A 65 -13.25 -41.58 26.49
CA VAL A 65 -12.49 -41.01 25.37
C VAL A 65 -12.98 -39.59 25.05
N GLN A 66 -14.30 -39.36 25.06
CA GLN A 66 -14.86 -38.04 24.81
C GLN A 66 -14.48 -37.03 25.91
N GLN A 67 -14.49 -37.48 27.17
CA GLN A 67 -14.09 -36.64 28.30
C GLN A 67 -12.58 -36.30 28.27
N GLU A 68 -11.73 -37.27 27.92
CA GLU A 68 -10.29 -37.06 27.78
C GLU A 68 -9.95 -36.13 26.61
N ALA A 69 -10.62 -36.31 25.47
CA ALA A 69 -10.48 -35.41 24.32
C ALA A 69 -10.89 -33.97 24.68
N ALA A 70 -12.01 -33.79 25.38
CA ALA A 70 -12.46 -32.47 25.83
C ALA A 70 -11.44 -31.82 26.80
N ARG A 71 -10.80 -32.61 27.66
CA ARG A 71 -9.76 -32.13 28.58
C ARG A 71 -8.51 -31.67 27.85
N GLN A 72 -8.07 -32.41 26.83
CA GLN A 72 -6.90 -32.05 26.01
C GLN A 72 -7.16 -30.81 25.16
N ILE A 73 -8.36 -30.69 24.58
CA ILE A 73 -8.78 -29.48 23.85
C ILE A 73 -8.74 -28.27 24.77
N ALA A 74 -9.36 -28.35 25.96
CA ALA A 74 -9.36 -27.26 26.93
C ALA A 74 -7.93 -26.87 27.38
N SER A 75 -7.04 -27.85 27.56
CA SER A 75 -5.64 -27.59 27.89
C SER A 75 -4.91 -26.87 26.74
N LYS A 76 -5.17 -27.26 25.49
CA LYS A 76 -4.56 -26.64 24.31
C LYS A 76 -5.10 -25.25 24.04
N ASP A 77 -6.39 -25.02 24.25
CA ASP A 77 -7.00 -23.70 24.14
C ASP A 77 -6.43 -22.73 25.19
N ALA A 78 -6.17 -23.21 26.42
CA ALA A 78 -5.49 -22.41 27.45
C ALA A 78 -4.04 -22.06 27.06
N GLU A 79 -3.31 -22.99 26.45
CA GLU A 79 -1.95 -22.77 25.94
C GLU A 79 -1.95 -21.73 24.80
N ILE A 80 -2.90 -21.85 23.86
CA ILE A 80 -3.11 -20.90 22.77
C ILE A 80 -3.45 -19.51 23.31
N ALA A 81 -4.35 -19.40 24.30
CA ALA A 81 -4.70 -18.13 24.92
C ALA A 81 -3.49 -17.45 25.57
N SER A 82 -2.66 -18.21 26.28
CA SER A 82 -1.40 -17.72 26.87
C SER A 82 -0.39 -17.26 25.80
N LEU A 83 -0.24 -18.01 24.70
CA LEU A 83 0.63 -17.63 23.59
C LEU A 83 0.14 -16.37 22.89
N ASN A 84 -1.17 -16.24 22.65
CA ASN A 84 -1.77 -15.05 22.07
C ASN A 84 -1.56 -13.82 22.96
N GLN A 85 -1.69 -13.97 24.28
CA GLN A 85 -1.40 -12.89 25.22
C GLN A 85 0.07 -12.44 25.16
N LYS A 86 1.01 -13.38 25.06
CA LYS A 86 2.44 -13.06 24.90
C LYS A 86 2.73 -12.39 23.56
N LEU A 87 2.04 -12.79 22.50
CA LEU A 87 2.20 -12.21 21.16
C LEU A 87 1.69 -10.75 21.14
N LEU A 88 0.55 -10.48 21.78
CA LEU A 88 0.02 -9.13 21.96
C LEU A 88 0.97 -8.22 22.76
N GLN A 89 1.62 -8.75 23.80
CA GLN A 89 2.63 -8.01 24.55
C GLN A 89 3.87 -7.68 23.70
N LEU A 90 4.30 -8.60 22.84
CA LEU A 90 5.43 -8.41 21.94
C LEU A 90 5.12 -7.39 20.83
N GLU A 91 3.92 -7.46 20.25
CA GLU A 91 3.46 -6.54 19.21
C GLU A 91 3.37 -5.11 19.72
N ASN A 92 2.80 -4.91 20.91
CA ASN A 92 2.75 -3.61 21.58
C ASN A 92 4.16 -3.08 21.91
N SER A 93 5.10 -3.96 22.30
CA SER A 93 6.49 -3.56 22.55
C SER A 93 7.26 -3.20 21.27
N THR A 94 6.91 -3.83 20.15
CA THR A 94 7.55 -3.62 18.85
C THR A 94 7.07 -2.33 18.17
N LEU A 95 5.78 -2.02 18.30
CA LEU A 95 5.20 -0.76 17.80
C LEU A 95 5.79 0.48 18.48
N ILE A 96 5.99 0.43 19.81
CA ILE A 96 6.60 1.54 20.57
C ILE A 96 8.07 1.76 20.15
N LEU A 97 8.80 0.70 19.79
CA LEU A 97 10.19 0.79 19.32
C LEU A 97 10.32 1.29 17.88
N HIS A 98 9.38 0.97 17.00
CA HIS A 98 9.40 1.41 15.60
C HIS A 98 9.10 2.91 15.49
N GLU A 99 8.10 3.40 16.23
CA GLU A 99 7.72 4.82 16.19
C GLU A 99 8.83 5.74 16.73
N GLY A 100 9.60 5.27 17.72
CA GLY A 100 10.78 5.99 18.23
C GLY A 100 12.02 5.91 17.32
N ARG A 101 12.07 4.96 16.37
CA ARG A 101 13.18 4.82 15.41
C ARG A 101 12.94 5.61 14.14
N ASP A 102 11.71 5.66 13.64
CA ASP A 102 11.35 6.43 12.45
C ASP A 102 11.54 7.94 12.69
N LYS A 103 11.11 8.45 13.85
CA LYS A 103 11.35 9.84 14.25
C LYS A 103 12.84 10.22 14.25
N ARG A 104 13.71 9.31 14.73
CA ARG A 104 15.17 9.55 14.71
C ARG A 104 15.76 9.52 13.30
N TYR A 105 15.22 8.68 12.41
CA TYR A 105 15.66 8.64 11.02
C TYR A 105 15.32 9.94 10.30
N ASP A 106 14.09 10.43 10.49
CA ASP A 106 13.62 11.71 9.92
C ASP A 106 14.44 12.89 10.46
N GLU A 107 14.73 12.92 11.76
CA GLU A 107 15.62 13.92 12.37
C GLU A 107 17.03 13.90 11.74
N PHE A 108 17.66 12.73 11.60
CA PHE A 108 18.97 12.62 10.97
C PHE A 108 18.95 13.02 9.49
N TYR A 109 17.85 12.73 8.77
CA TYR A 109 17.67 13.12 7.39
C TYR A 109 17.56 14.64 7.25
N CYS A 110 16.71 15.29 8.06
CA CYS A 110 16.58 16.74 8.10
C CYS A 110 17.89 17.44 8.45
N ILE A 111 18.63 16.95 9.45
CA ILE A 111 19.94 17.51 9.82
C ILE A 111 20.93 17.39 8.66
N ARG A 112 20.95 16.25 7.96
CA ARG A 112 21.82 16.03 6.81
C ARG A 112 21.48 16.98 5.64
N GLU A 113 20.21 17.25 5.39
CA GLU A 113 19.76 18.17 4.34
C GLU A 113 20.07 19.64 4.66
N GLN A 114 19.87 20.05 5.91
CA GLN A 114 20.26 21.38 6.38
C GLN A 114 21.77 21.59 6.25
N LEU A 115 22.56 20.61 6.67
CA LEU A 115 24.02 20.67 6.61
C LEU A 115 24.54 20.67 5.16
N ASP A 116 23.88 19.96 4.25
CA ASP A 116 24.18 19.96 2.81
C ASP A 116 23.87 21.33 2.17
N THR A 117 22.75 21.94 2.54
CA THR A 117 22.39 23.31 2.12
C THR A 117 23.44 24.32 2.58
N ILE A 118 23.85 24.27 3.85
CA ILE A 118 24.92 25.13 4.40
C ILE A 118 26.24 24.90 3.65
N SER A 119 26.59 23.64 3.39
CA SER A 119 27.80 23.29 2.62
C SER A 119 27.78 23.90 1.21
N LYS A 120 26.63 23.84 0.52
CA LYS A 120 26.44 24.44 -0.82
C LYS A 120 26.52 25.97 -0.78
N SER A 121 25.93 26.62 0.22
CA SER A 121 26.02 28.08 0.40
C SER A 121 27.44 28.56 0.72
N LEU A 122 28.26 27.72 1.37
CA LEU A 122 29.69 27.99 1.58
C LEU A 122 30.54 27.77 0.32
N LEU A 123 30.00 27.10 -0.71
CA LEU A 123 30.66 26.83 -1.99
C LEU A 123 30.24 27.81 -3.10
N SER A 124 29.06 28.45 -2.99
CA SER A 124 28.62 29.53 -3.88
C SER A 124 29.44 30.80 -3.65
N SER A 125 30.56 30.89 -4.37
CA SER A 125 31.49 32.02 -4.39
C SER A 125 30.91 33.19 -5.22
N GLU A 126 29.88 33.86 -4.73
CA GLU A 126 29.44 35.17 -5.23
C GLU A 126 29.28 36.17 -4.08
N TRP A 127 30.38 36.46 -3.40
CA TRP A 127 30.49 37.68 -2.61
C TRP A 127 31.29 38.70 -3.44
N GLY A 128 30.62 39.44 -4.32
CA GLY A 128 31.27 40.55 -5.01
C GLY A 128 30.64 41.14 -6.27
N PHE A 129 29.56 40.61 -6.83
CA PHE A 129 28.98 41.16 -8.08
C PHE A 129 27.46 41.08 -8.10
N LEU A 130 26.78 41.94 -7.34
CA LEU A 130 25.39 42.29 -7.61
C LEU A 130 25.27 43.82 -7.64
N GLY A 131 25.74 44.39 -8.76
CA GLY A 131 25.52 45.77 -9.15
C GLY A 131 24.76 45.80 -10.47
N SER A 132 23.43 45.92 -10.39
CA SER A 132 22.55 46.65 -11.32
C SER A 132 22.76 46.40 -12.83
N GLN A 133 22.01 45.44 -13.39
CA GLN A 133 21.51 45.56 -14.76
C GLN A 133 20.21 46.37 -14.73
N LEU A 134 20.28 47.66 -15.07
CA LEU A 134 19.18 48.43 -15.66
C LEU A 134 19.77 49.73 -16.21
N ASN A 135 19.32 50.07 -17.42
CA ASN A 135 19.61 51.26 -18.23
C ASN A 135 20.74 51.13 -19.26
N SER A 136 20.36 50.66 -20.45
CA SER A 136 21.02 51.08 -21.69
C SER A 136 20.04 50.97 -22.85
N GLU A 137 19.27 52.02 -23.10
CA GLU A 137 18.83 52.37 -24.46
C GLU A 137 18.53 53.86 -24.54
N GLY A 138 19.19 54.57 -25.46
CA GLY A 138 18.82 55.94 -25.82
C GLY A 138 19.98 56.90 -26.18
N SER A 139 20.29 56.94 -27.47
CA SER A 139 20.73 58.13 -28.23
C SER A 139 22.21 58.55 -28.25
N GLU A 140 22.84 58.16 -29.36
CA GLU A 140 23.55 58.97 -30.37
C GLU A 140 24.32 60.27 -30.01
N ASP A 141 25.55 60.24 -30.53
CA ASP A 141 26.27 61.27 -31.30
C ASP A 141 27.29 62.24 -30.65
N VAL A 142 28.55 61.97 -31.02
CA VAL A 142 29.56 62.89 -31.58
C VAL A 142 30.04 64.03 -30.66
N SER A 143 31.29 63.93 -30.19
CA SER A 143 32.39 64.74 -30.73
C SER A 143 33.74 64.54 -30.00
N LYS A 144 34.74 64.18 -30.82
CA LYS A 144 36.11 64.69 -30.92
C LYS A 144 36.86 65.23 -29.68
N GLN A 145 38.12 64.76 -29.62
CA GLN A 145 39.36 65.55 -29.46
C GLN A 145 40.05 65.57 -28.08
N ARG A 146 41.06 64.70 -27.98
CA ARG A 146 42.48 65.06 -27.76
C ARG A 146 42.77 66.03 -26.60
N SER A 147 43.41 65.53 -25.55
CA SER A 147 44.76 65.97 -25.16
C SER A 147 45.28 65.21 -23.95
N LYS A 148 46.51 64.70 -24.13
CA LYS A 148 47.44 64.44 -23.03
C LYS A 148 47.85 65.79 -22.46
N GLU A 149 47.77 65.97 -21.15
CA GLU A 149 48.68 66.89 -20.48
C GLU A 149 49.12 66.36 -19.13
N LYS A 150 50.41 66.58 -18.87
CA LYS A 150 51.22 66.08 -17.78
C LYS A 150 51.15 67.05 -16.59
N SER A 151 51.24 66.48 -15.39
CA SER A 151 52.14 66.90 -14.29
C SER A 151 52.14 68.39 -13.87
N ARG A 152 51.91 68.69 -12.58
CA ARG A 152 52.96 68.68 -11.54
C ARG A 152 52.53 69.45 -10.26
N ASN A 153 52.91 68.83 -9.15
CA ASN A 153 52.85 69.16 -7.72
C ASN A 153 53.05 70.60 -7.21
N GLY A 154 52.49 70.83 -6.01
CA GLY A 154 53.03 71.65 -4.90
C GLY A 154 52.03 72.67 -4.38
N LEU A 155 51.80 72.94 -3.08
CA LEU A 155 52.30 72.52 -1.77
C LEU A 155 51.29 73.12 -0.74
N PRO A 156 51.07 72.55 0.46
CA PRO A 156 49.87 72.78 1.25
C PRO A 156 49.95 74.01 2.16
N LYS A 157 48.80 74.59 2.51
CA LYS A 157 48.69 75.56 3.62
C LYS A 157 47.59 75.14 4.60
N LYS A 158 48.06 74.47 5.64
CA LYS A 158 47.72 74.58 7.07
C LYS A 158 46.30 75.03 7.40
N ILE A 159 45.52 74.06 7.85
CA ILE A 159 44.25 74.19 8.59
C ILE A 159 44.56 74.46 10.06
N CYS A 160 43.91 75.47 10.63
CA CYS A 160 43.26 75.60 11.95
C CYS A 160 42.55 76.97 11.89
N SER A 161 41.28 77.11 12.25
CA SER A 161 40.70 76.67 13.51
C SER A 161 39.24 76.27 13.35
N GLU A 162 38.83 75.36 14.25
CA GLU A 162 37.46 75.17 14.70
C GLU A 162 36.91 76.51 15.20
N GLU A 163 35.70 76.88 14.76
CA GLU A 163 34.70 77.57 15.56
C GLU A 163 33.38 77.52 14.79
N GLU A 164 32.31 77.22 15.51
CA GLU A 164 30.93 77.10 15.04
C GLU A 164 30.47 78.45 14.48
N GLU A 165 30.07 78.50 13.21
CA GLU A 165 29.29 79.62 12.70
C GLU A 165 27.84 79.17 12.56
N GLU A 166 27.04 79.49 13.60
CA GLU A 166 25.58 79.62 13.45
C GLU A 166 25.30 80.56 12.26
N GLU A 167 24.46 80.11 11.33
CA GLU A 167 23.93 80.97 10.26
C GLU A 167 23.08 82.09 10.89
N VAL A 168 23.71 83.24 11.14
CA VAL A 168 23.02 84.46 11.55
C VAL A 168 22.25 85.00 10.34
N PHE A 169 20.95 84.71 10.29
CA PHE A 169 20.01 85.41 9.41
C PHE A 169 20.09 86.92 9.71
N ALA A 170 20.35 87.73 8.69
CA ALA A 170 20.55 89.17 8.87
C ALA A 170 19.32 89.88 9.47
N ASP A 171 19.58 90.84 10.36
CA ASP A 171 18.57 91.62 11.11
C ASP A 171 17.54 92.29 10.16
N PRO A 172 16.22 92.00 10.31
CA PRO A 172 15.14 92.53 9.46
C PRO A 172 15.08 94.06 9.36
N LYS A 173 15.72 94.79 10.28
CA LYS A 173 15.77 96.26 10.27
C LYS A 173 16.61 96.83 9.12
N LEU A 174 17.55 96.08 8.56
CA LEU A 174 18.39 96.52 7.43
C LEU A 174 17.67 96.44 6.08
N LEU A 175 16.60 95.63 5.98
CA LEU A 175 15.88 95.36 4.73
C LEU A 175 14.78 96.39 4.42
N LYS A 176 14.32 97.17 5.41
CA LYS A 176 13.22 98.15 5.25
C LYS A 176 13.57 99.40 4.43
N HIS A 177 14.85 99.65 4.18
CA HIS A 177 15.33 100.87 3.52
C HIS A 177 15.98 100.62 2.14
N MET A 178 15.90 99.39 1.63
CA MET A 178 16.41 99.02 0.32
C MET A 178 15.29 99.12 -0.73
N ASP A 179 15.61 99.55 -1.94
CA ASP A 179 14.67 99.47 -3.07
C ASP A 179 14.52 98.01 -3.54
N ASN A 180 13.51 97.75 -4.37
CA ASN A 180 13.18 96.38 -4.81
C ASN A 180 14.34 95.70 -5.55
N ASP A 181 15.09 96.44 -6.37
CA ASP A 181 16.22 95.88 -7.13
C ASP A 181 17.40 95.54 -6.20
N ALA A 182 17.66 96.36 -5.19
CA ALA A 182 18.67 96.12 -4.17
C ALA A 182 18.30 94.95 -3.24
N LEU A 183 17.02 94.76 -2.93
CA LEU A 183 16.50 93.59 -2.20
C LEU A 183 16.70 92.30 -2.98
N VAL A 184 16.34 92.29 -4.27
CA VAL A 184 16.54 91.13 -5.15
C VAL A 184 18.04 90.82 -5.30
N ALA A 185 18.89 91.83 -5.45
CA ALA A 185 20.34 91.64 -5.50
C ALA A 185 20.91 91.08 -4.18
N TYR A 186 20.41 91.54 -3.03
CA TYR A 186 20.81 91.04 -1.71
C TYR A 186 20.43 89.57 -1.52
N PHE A 187 19.19 89.18 -1.79
CA PHE A 187 18.76 87.79 -1.67
C PHE A 187 19.45 86.89 -2.67
N ASN A 188 19.65 87.33 -3.92
CA ASN A 188 20.42 86.56 -4.90
C ASN A 188 21.88 86.37 -4.45
N LYS A 189 22.49 87.40 -3.84
CA LYS A 189 23.85 87.28 -3.29
C LYS A 189 23.89 86.30 -2.11
N SER A 190 22.93 86.38 -1.18
CA SER A 190 22.83 85.48 -0.03
C SER A 190 22.58 84.03 -0.46
N MET A 191 21.69 83.82 -1.43
CA MET A 191 21.33 82.51 -1.95
C MET A 191 22.52 81.88 -2.70
N ASN A 192 23.28 82.68 -3.45
CA ASN A 192 24.51 82.23 -4.10
C ASN A 192 25.61 81.88 -3.09
N GLU A 193 25.74 82.63 -2.00
CA GLU A 193 26.71 82.33 -0.93
C GLU A 193 26.35 81.02 -0.21
N MET A 194 25.07 80.85 0.17
CA MET A 194 24.56 79.63 0.80
C MET A 194 24.73 78.41 -0.12
N LYS A 195 24.45 78.56 -1.42
CA LYS A 195 24.71 77.52 -2.43
C LYS A 195 26.18 77.15 -2.50
N ARG A 196 27.09 78.14 -2.46
CA ARG A 196 28.53 77.90 -2.46
C ARG A 196 29.00 77.17 -1.20
N GLN A 197 28.43 77.51 -0.04
CA GLN A 197 28.72 76.83 1.22
C GLN A 197 28.25 75.37 1.18
N HIS A 198 27.01 75.12 0.72
CA HIS A 198 26.49 73.77 0.55
C HIS A 198 27.34 72.95 -0.44
N ASP A 199 27.67 73.50 -1.59
CA ASP A 199 28.53 72.84 -2.59
C ASP A 199 29.92 72.52 -2.01
N THR A 200 30.44 73.39 -1.13
CA THR A 200 31.71 73.15 -0.42
C THR A 200 31.60 72.00 0.59
N VAL A 201 30.50 71.90 1.34
CA VAL A 201 30.24 70.81 2.29
C VAL A 201 30.09 69.47 1.56
N VAL A 202 29.29 69.44 0.49
CA VAL A 202 29.10 68.26 -0.35
C VAL A 202 30.43 67.80 -0.92
N HIS A 203 31.26 68.73 -1.42
CA HIS A 203 32.56 68.39 -1.97
C HIS A 203 33.51 67.83 -0.90
N LYS A 204 33.50 68.39 0.31
CA LYS A 204 34.29 67.89 1.46
C LYS A 204 33.88 66.47 1.86
N GLN A 205 32.57 66.22 2.03
CA GLN A 205 32.05 64.89 2.35
C GLN A 205 32.36 63.86 1.26
N THR A 206 32.26 64.27 0.00
CA THR A 206 32.60 63.43 -1.16
C THR A 206 34.08 63.04 -1.14
N GLU A 207 34.98 63.98 -0.87
CA GLU A 207 36.42 63.68 -0.77
C GLU A 207 36.75 62.80 0.44
N ASP A 208 36.04 62.95 1.56
CA ASP A 208 36.18 62.07 2.74
C ASP A 208 35.74 60.63 2.41
N ILE A 209 34.66 60.44 1.66
CA ILE A 209 34.24 59.12 1.14
C ILE A 209 35.31 58.54 0.23
N PHE A 210 35.86 59.33 -0.69
CA PHE A 210 36.92 58.86 -1.58
C PHE A 210 38.21 58.53 -0.83
N LYS A 211 38.54 59.28 0.23
CA LYS A 211 39.69 59.02 1.10
C LYS A 211 39.51 57.74 1.91
N LEU A 212 38.35 57.55 2.53
CA LEU A 212 37.97 56.31 3.22
C LEU A 212 38.05 55.12 2.25
N LYS A 213 37.47 55.23 1.05
CA LYS A 213 37.54 54.21 0.01
C LYS A 213 38.98 53.90 -0.39
N ARG A 214 39.83 54.92 -0.54
CA ARG A 214 41.25 54.76 -0.88
C ARG A 214 42.04 54.09 0.25
N ASP A 215 41.71 54.36 1.50
CA ASP A 215 42.35 53.76 2.67
C ASP A 215 41.87 52.32 2.91
N LEU A 216 40.60 52.02 2.60
CA LEU A 216 40.03 50.67 2.61
C LEU A 216 40.71 49.80 1.53
N MET A 217 40.84 50.33 0.31
CA MET A 217 41.58 49.70 -0.79
C MET A 217 43.07 49.49 -0.49
N LYS A 218 43.69 50.33 0.37
CA LYS A 218 45.08 50.16 0.81
C LYS A 218 45.23 49.12 1.93
N LYS A 219 44.23 48.96 2.81
CA LYS A 219 44.23 47.94 3.86
C LYS A 219 43.88 46.55 3.35
N GLU A 220 42.99 46.45 2.36
CA GLU A 220 42.45 45.17 1.87
C GLU A 220 42.98 44.74 0.50
N GLY A 221 43.73 45.60 -0.20
CA GLY A 221 44.30 45.29 -1.51
C GLY A 221 43.25 45.20 -2.63
N PRO A 222 43.65 45.14 -3.92
CA PRO A 222 42.73 45.34 -5.04
C PRO A 222 41.84 44.14 -5.40
N ASN A 223 41.76 43.06 -4.62
CA ASN A 223 41.01 41.86 -4.99
C ASN A 223 40.32 41.16 -3.79
N PRO A 224 39.06 40.68 -3.93
CA PRO A 224 38.31 39.94 -2.90
C PRO A 224 38.82 38.51 -2.58
N SER A 225 39.98 38.10 -3.10
CA SER A 225 40.46 36.71 -3.00
C SER A 225 40.92 36.30 -1.60
N HIS A 226 41.05 37.25 -0.66
CA HIS A 226 41.46 36.96 0.72
C HIS A 226 40.38 36.23 1.55
N LEU A 227 39.11 36.27 1.14
CA LEU A 227 38.04 35.48 1.77
C LEU A 227 38.02 34.02 1.30
N ARG A 228 38.49 33.75 0.07
CA ARG A 228 38.48 32.39 -0.51
C ARG A 228 39.51 31.46 0.13
N ASN A 229 40.59 32.03 0.67
CA ASN A 229 41.72 31.29 1.27
C ASN A 229 41.78 31.43 2.79
N ASN A 230 40.66 31.71 3.47
CA ASN A 230 40.64 31.66 4.92
C ASN A 230 40.79 30.19 5.37
N LYS A 231 41.89 29.87 6.04
CA LYS A 231 42.17 28.53 6.58
C LYS A 231 41.06 28.02 7.50
N GLU A 232 40.35 28.91 8.18
CA GLU A 232 39.22 28.59 9.06
C GLU A 232 37.97 28.20 8.26
N LEU A 233 37.70 28.88 7.14
CA LEU A 233 36.58 28.52 6.25
C LEU A 233 36.83 27.20 5.54
N GLU A 234 38.08 26.93 5.13
CA GLU A 234 38.46 25.63 4.56
C GLU A 234 38.39 24.49 5.61
N HIS A 235 38.80 24.76 6.85
CA HIS A 235 38.63 23.81 7.94
C HIS A 235 37.15 23.48 8.18
N MET A 236 36.31 24.51 8.24
CA MET A 236 34.87 24.38 8.42
C MET A 236 34.22 23.60 7.27
N ARG A 237 34.62 23.85 6.02
CA ARG A 237 34.18 23.04 4.85
C ARG A 237 34.54 21.56 5.01
N LYS A 238 35.75 21.27 5.48
CA LYS A 238 36.22 19.90 5.67
C LYS A 238 35.46 19.18 6.80
N GLU A 239 35.23 19.86 7.92
CA GLU A 239 34.43 19.31 9.03
C GLU A 239 32.98 19.05 8.63
N ILE A 240 32.35 19.99 7.92
CA ILE A 240 30.98 19.82 7.38
C ILE A 240 30.92 18.60 6.46
N GLY A 241 31.89 18.44 5.56
CA GLY A 241 31.99 17.26 4.70
C GLY A 241 32.17 15.95 5.47
N GLU A 242 32.96 15.95 6.54
CA GLU A 242 33.16 14.78 7.40
C GLU A 242 31.88 14.40 8.16
N VAL A 243 31.17 15.38 8.73
CA VAL A 243 29.90 15.17 9.42
C VAL A 243 28.83 14.65 8.45
N LEU A 244 28.75 15.19 7.23
CA LEU A 244 27.87 14.69 6.17
C LEU A 244 28.18 13.22 5.84
N SER A 245 29.45 12.85 5.74
CA SER A 245 29.84 11.45 5.48
C SER A 245 29.42 10.50 6.60
N LYS A 246 29.55 10.91 7.87
CA LYS A 246 29.11 10.13 9.05
C LYS A 246 27.58 9.99 9.09
N LEU A 247 26.84 11.07 8.82
CA LEU A 247 25.37 11.03 8.72
C LEU A 247 24.90 10.10 7.59
N ASN A 248 25.57 10.11 6.43
CA ASN A 248 25.24 9.19 5.34
C ASN A 248 25.45 7.72 5.73
N VAL A 249 26.50 7.40 6.49
CA VAL A 249 26.74 6.05 7.02
C VAL A 249 25.64 5.65 8.00
N LEU A 250 25.26 6.53 8.94
CA LEU A 250 24.20 6.25 9.92
C LEU A 250 22.82 6.08 9.26
N LEU A 251 22.51 6.89 8.25
CA LEU A 251 21.27 6.75 7.45
C LEU A 251 21.27 5.43 6.65
N LEU A 252 22.42 5.02 6.09
CA LEU A 252 22.56 3.76 5.37
C LEU A 252 22.50 2.54 6.30
N GLU A 253 23.07 2.63 7.50
CA GLU A 253 23.06 1.59 8.51
C GLU A 253 21.66 1.39 9.09
N ASN A 254 20.92 2.47 9.38
CA ASN A 254 19.51 2.40 9.73
C ASN A 254 18.67 1.73 8.62
N LYS A 255 18.94 2.04 7.35
CA LYS A 255 18.31 1.39 6.19
C LYS A 255 18.63 -0.12 6.11
N ARG A 256 19.84 -0.55 6.50
CA ARG A 256 20.22 -1.98 6.59
C ARG A 256 19.60 -2.70 7.78
N THR A 257 19.43 -2.04 8.93
CA THR A 257 18.77 -2.66 10.09
C THR A 257 17.27 -2.89 9.87
N PHE A 258 16.62 -2.04 9.06
CA PHE A 258 15.25 -2.26 8.57
C PHE A 258 15.16 -3.55 7.74
N VAL A 259 16.11 -3.78 6.83
CA VAL A 259 16.17 -5.01 6.02
C VAL A 259 16.54 -6.25 6.84
N ARG A 260 17.42 -6.11 7.84
CA ARG A 260 17.87 -7.25 8.67
C ARG A 260 16.78 -7.79 9.61
N SER A 261 15.86 -6.94 10.06
CA SER A 261 14.74 -7.38 10.91
C SER A 261 13.77 -8.36 10.23
N LYS A 262 13.75 -8.41 8.88
CA LYS A 262 13.01 -9.41 8.11
C LYS A 262 13.82 -10.66 7.73
N ALA A 263 15.12 -10.70 8.01
CA ALA A 263 16.03 -11.70 7.47
C ALA A 263 16.61 -12.68 8.51
N ASP A 264 16.23 -12.59 9.79
CA ASP A 264 16.64 -13.58 10.80
C ASP A 264 15.63 -14.73 10.87
N THR A 265 15.59 -15.56 9.83
CA THR A 265 15.30 -16.98 10.00
C THR A 265 16.05 -17.79 8.94
N PHE A 266 16.95 -18.64 9.42
CA PHE A 266 17.75 -19.67 8.73
C PHE A 266 19.04 -19.23 8.01
N SER A 267 20.15 -19.31 8.74
CA SER A 267 21.46 -19.62 8.19
C SER A 267 21.64 -21.13 8.05
N GLY A 268 21.90 -21.62 6.84
CA GLY A 268 22.35 -22.99 6.66
C GLY A 268 22.38 -23.46 5.21
N GLN A 269 23.41 -23.07 4.46
CA GLN A 269 24.29 -23.98 3.70
C GLN A 269 25.17 -23.18 2.73
N HIS A 270 26.44 -23.09 3.09
CA HIS A 270 27.53 -22.97 2.14
C HIS A 270 27.78 -24.37 1.57
N ASP A 271 27.67 -24.56 0.25
CA ASP A 271 28.80 -24.98 -0.60
C ASP A 271 28.39 -25.51 -1.98
N LYS A 272 29.21 -25.10 -2.96
CA LYS A 272 29.53 -25.76 -4.25
C LYS A 272 28.47 -25.74 -5.36
N SER A 273 28.65 -24.81 -6.31
CA SER A 273 29.25 -25.18 -7.60
C SER A 273 29.56 -23.94 -8.45
N ASN A 274 30.84 -23.65 -8.65
CA ASN A 274 31.31 -23.00 -9.86
C ASN A 274 31.49 -24.09 -10.92
N LEU A 275 30.86 -23.97 -12.09
CA LEU A 275 31.47 -24.23 -13.41
C LEU A 275 30.46 -23.95 -14.53
N VAL A 276 31.00 -23.46 -15.65
CA VAL A 276 30.42 -23.36 -16.99
C VAL A 276 29.70 -22.06 -17.32
N ASP A 277 30.56 -21.07 -17.53
CA ASP A 277 30.44 -20.04 -18.55
C ASP A 277 30.20 -20.64 -19.96
N SER A 278 29.61 -19.86 -20.86
CA SER A 278 29.30 -20.13 -22.28
C SER A 278 27.90 -20.68 -22.58
N ASN A 279 26.93 -19.76 -22.70
CA ASN A 279 26.13 -19.64 -23.93
C ASN A 279 25.41 -18.29 -23.94
N ALA A 280 26.12 -17.28 -24.43
CA ALA A 280 25.51 -16.07 -24.93
C ALA A 280 24.88 -16.38 -26.29
N MET A 281 23.55 -16.30 -26.38
CA MET A 281 22.90 -15.55 -27.47
C MET A 281 21.45 -15.24 -27.11
N GLN A 282 21.25 -13.95 -26.83
CA GLN A 282 20.28 -13.11 -27.53
C GLN A 282 18.80 -13.43 -27.30
N LEU A 283 18.17 -12.64 -26.41
CA LEU A 283 16.93 -11.91 -26.67
C LEU A 283 16.65 -10.88 -25.54
N GLN A 284 16.58 -9.62 -25.95
CA GLN A 284 15.98 -8.44 -25.28
C GLN A 284 16.49 -7.98 -23.89
N ALA A 285 17.50 -7.12 -23.91
CA ALA A 285 17.63 -6.03 -22.95
C ALA A 285 18.12 -4.74 -23.65
N PRO A 286 17.19 -3.83 -24.04
CA PRO A 286 17.54 -2.41 -24.09
C PRO A 286 16.46 -1.45 -23.55
N HIS A 287 15.38 -1.94 -22.92
CA HIS A 287 14.27 -1.06 -22.52
C HIS A 287 14.38 -0.45 -21.11
N VAL A 288 15.05 -1.10 -20.16
CA VAL A 288 15.03 -0.63 -18.75
C VAL A 288 15.99 0.56 -18.52
N ALA A 289 17.18 0.55 -19.11
CA ALA A 289 18.14 1.65 -18.97
C ALA A 289 17.73 2.94 -19.71
N CYS A 290 16.95 2.82 -20.79
CA CYS A 290 16.45 3.97 -21.56
C CYS A 290 15.35 4.72 -20.78
N VAL A 291 14.44 3.96 -20.16
CA VAL A 291 13.31 4.50 -19.39
C VAL A 291 13.78 5.21 -18.11
N GLU A 292 14.82 4.69 -17.45
CA GLU A 292 15.38 5.33 -16.25
C GLU A 292 16.09 6.66 -16.58
N ALA A 293 16.77 6.75 -17.72
CA ALA A 293 17.36 8.00 -18.21
C ALA A 293 16.29 9.03 -18.62
N ASP A 294 15.17 8.59 -19.19
CA ASP A 294 14.04 9.47 -19.52
C ASP A 294 13.34 10.01 -18.27
N HIS A 295 13.06 9.16 -17.27
CA HIS A 295 12.48 9.62 -16.01
C HIS A 295 13.38 10.64 -15.30
N LYS A 296 14.70 10.41 -15.29
CA LYS A 296 15.66 11.36 -14.71
C LYS A 296 15.67 12.71 -15.45
N ARG A 297 15.56 12.70 -16.78
CA ARG A 297 15.41 13.92 -17.59
C ARG A 297 14.09 14.64 -17.33
N HIS A 298 13.01 13.91 -17.08
CA HIS A 298 11.72 14.51 -16.73
C HIS A 298 11.74 15.16 -15.35
N ILE A 299 12.39 14.54 -14.36
CA ILE A 299 12.54 15.10 -13.00
C ILE A 299 13.30 16.43 -13.06
N ILE A 300 14.45 16.46 -13.73
CA ILE A 300 15.25 17.70 -13.86
C ILE A 300 14.46 18.82 -14.55
N ARG A 301 13.62 18.47 -15.53
CA ARG A 301 12.78 19.45 -16.24
C ARG A 301 11.69 20.01 -15.33
N LEU A 302 11.03 19.16 -14.55
CA LEU A 302 10.02 19.58 -13.58
C LEU A 302 10.63 20.42 -12.44
N GLU A 303 11.83 20.08 -11.98
CA GLU A 303 12.57 20.89 -10.99
C GLU A 303 12.86 22.30 -11.54
N SER A 304 13.32 22.40 -12.79
CA SER A 304 13.53 23.68 -13.48
C SER A 304 12.23 24.47 -13.66
N ASP A 305 11.15 23.80 -14.09
CA ASP A 305 9.84 24.45 -14.30
C ASP A 305 9.26 25.00 -12.98
N ILE A 306 9.50 24.31 -11.85
CA ILE A 306 9.11 24.75 -10.51
C ILE A 306 9.95 25.96 -10.07
N GLU A 307 11.27 25.93 -10.32
CA GLU A 307 12.16 27.04 -10.00
C GLU A 307 11.81 28.30 -10.81
N ASP A 308 11.54 28.14 -12.11
CA ASP A 308 11.08 29.20 -13.00
C ASP A 308 9.72 29.76 -12.56
N ALA A 309 8.77 28.89 -12.20
CA ALA A 309 7.47 29.31 -11.67
C ALA A 309 7.60 30.08 -10.35
N SER A 310 8.49 29.65 -9.44
CA SER A 310 8.74 30.32 -8.17
C SER A 310 9.40 31.70 -8.35
N THR A 311 10.30 31.81 -9.32
CA THR A 311 10.93 33.08 -9.70
C THR A 311 9.89 34.03 -10.30
N ALA A 312 9.03 33.53 -11.20
CA ALA A 312 7.94 34.30 -11.78
C ALA A 312 6.92 34.77 -10.74
N THR A 313 6.62 33.95 -9.72
CA THR A 313 5.76 34.37 -8.61
C THR A 313 6.39 35.48 -7.77
N THR A 314 7.68 35.36 -7.44
CA THR A 314 8.41 36.37 -6.66
C THR A 314 8.49 37.71 -7.40
N ILE A 315 8.78 37.67 -8.70
CA ILE A 315 8.81 38.87 -9.54
C ILE A 315 7.43 39.55 -9.59
N ARG A 316 6.36 38.76 -9.77
CA ARG A 316 4.99 39.29 -9.81
C ARG A 316 4.61 39.96 -8.48
N GLU A 317 4.91 39.32 -7.35
CA GLU A 317 4.65 39.88 -6.01
C GLU A 317 5.38 41.21 -5.79
N GLU A 318 6.66 41.31 -6.18
CA GLU A 318 7.41 42.54 -6.02
C GLU A 318 6.92 43.65 -6.98
N VAL A 319 6.48 43.30 -8.18
CA VAL A 319 5.83 44.24 -9.12
C VAL A 319 4.50 44.75 -8.54
N GLU A 320 3.65 43.88 -8.03
CA GLU A 320 2.38 44.26 -7.40
C GLU A 320 2.61 45.18 -6.20
N LYS A 321 3.62 44.89 -5.37
CA LYS A 321 4.02 45.72 -4.23
C LYS A 321 4.52 47.10 -4.65
N ILE A 322 5.31 47.20 -5.73
CA ILE A 322 5.76 48.49 -6.29
C ILE A 322 4.56 49.29 -6.81
N VAL A 323 3.66 48.65 -7.56
CA VAL A 323 2.44 49.31 -8.09
C VAL A 323 1.55 49.82 -6.95
N MET A 324 1.35 49.03 -5.90
CA MET A 324 0.58 49.45 -4.74
C MET A 324 1.23 50.62 -4.01
N LYS A 325 2.56 50.61 -3.83
CA LYS A 325 3.29 51.71 -3.19
C LYS A 325 3.17 53.02 -3.98
N GLU A 326 3.27 52.95 -5.30
CA GLU A 326 3.11 54.10 -6.17
C GLU A 326 1.67 54.63 -6.13
N PHE A 327 0.67 53.74 -6.18
CA PHE A 327 -0.74 54.09 -6.07
C PHE A 327 -1.06 54.83 -4.76
N PHE A 328 -0.53 54.35 -3.63
CA PHE A 328 -0.71 55.04 -2.35
C PHE A 328 -0.06 56.43 -2.32
N SER A 329 1.13 56.56 -2.89
CA SER A 329 1.84 57.85 -2.97
C SER A 329 1.05 58.87 -3.82
N GLU A 330 0.49 58.43 -4.94
CA GLU A 330 -0.36 59.26 -5.80
C GLU A 330 -1.67 59.68 -5.11
N VAL A 331 -2.28 58.79 -4.33
CA VAL A 331 -3.47 59.12 -3.53
C VAL A 331 -3.15 60.14 -2.45
N GLU A 332 -1.99 60.02 -1.79
CA GLU A 332 -1.53 60.96 -0.76
C GLU A 332 -1.29 62.37 -1.33
N ILE A 333 -0.63 62.46 -2.49
CA ILE A 333 -0.41 63.73 -3.20
C ILE A 333 -1.76 64.38 -3.59
N ARG A 334 -2.71 63.60 -4.11
CA ARG A 334 -4.04 64.12 -4.46
C ARG A 334 -4.83 64.58 -3.26
N LEU A 335 -4.75 63.87 -2.13
CA LEU A 335 -5.41 64.27 -0.88
C LEU A 335 -4.88 65.61 -0.39
N HIS A 336 -3.55 65.79 -0.39
CA HIS A 336 -2.92 67.05 0.00
C HIS A 336 -3.31 68.20 -0.94
N GLY A 337 -3.44 67.94 -2.25
CA GLY A 337 -3.95 68.90 -3.21
C GLY A 337 -5.38 69.37 -2.91
N TYR A 338 -6.28 68.46 -2.52
CA TYR A 338 -7.65 68.82 -2.12
C TYR A 338 -7.70 69.61 -0.80
N GLU A 339 -6.81 69.31 0.14
CA GLU A 339 -6.69 70.05 1.41
C GLU A 339 -6.26 71.50 1.15
N MET A 340 -5.25 71.71 0.29
CA MET A 340 -4.82 73.05 -0.13
C MET A 340 -5.94 73.83 -0.83
N GLU A 341 -6.73 73.19 -1.69
CA GLU A 341 -7.87 73.82 -2.36
C GLU A 341 -8.95 74.25 -1.36
N LEU A 342 -9.21 73.43 -0.33
CA LEU A 342 -10.18 73.74 0.72
C LEU A 342 -9.72 74.97 1.53
N ASP A 343 -8.45 75.03 1.89
CA ASP A 343 -7.86 76.16 2.63
C ASP A 343 -7.91 77.46 1.82
N MET A 344 -7.52 77.40 0.53
CA MET A 344 -7.61 78.55 -0.37
C MET A 344 -9.05 79.05 -0.51
N LYS A 345 -10.02 78.13 -0.62
CA LYS A 345 -11.45 78.50 -0.71
C LYS A 345 -11.93 79.17 0.57
N HIS A 346 -11.50 78.68 1.74
CA HIS A 346 -11.83 79.29 3.02
C HIS A 346 -11.23 80.70 3.16
N GLU A 347 -9.98 80.90 2.72
CA GLU A 347 -9.31 82.21 2.72
C GLU A 347 -10.02 83.22 1.80
N VAL A 348 -10.37 82.82 0.58
CA VAL A 348 -11.13 83.65 -0.38
C VAL A 348 -12.50 84.04 0.19
N CYS A 349 -13.23 83.09 0.81
CA CYS A 349 -14.49 83.39 1.46
C CYS A 349 -14.35 84.42 2.60
N THR A 350 -13.25 84.36 3.35
CA THR A 350 -12.97 85.30 4.45
C THR A 350 -12.67 86.70 3.92
N ILE A 351 -11.92 86.82 2.82
CA ILE A 351 -11.61 88.11 2.18
C ILE A 351 -12.88 88.79 1.65
N ILE A 352 -13.74 88.04 0.95
CA ILE A 352 -15.00 88.57 0.39
C ILE A 352 -15.93 89.06 1.52
N GLN A 353 -16.01 88.32 2.63
CA GLN A 353 -16.81 88.73 3.78
C GLN A 353 -16.30 90.04 4.41
N ASN A 354 -14.99 90.21 4.53
CA ASN A 354 -14.39 91.44 5.08
C ASN A 354 -14.57 92.66 4.14
N GLU A 355 -14.45 92.48 2.84
CA GLU A 355 -14.68 93.53 1.82
C GLU A 355 -16.14 94.01 1.83
N ALA A 356 -17.09 93.08 1.90
CA ALA A 356 -18.52 93.40 1.96
C ALA A 356 -18.90 94.19 3.22
N ILE A 357 -18.25 93.90 4.36
CA ILE A 357 -18.42 94.67 5.60
C ILE A 357 -17.83 96.09 5.44
N GLY A 358 -16.70 96.24 4.74
CA GLY A 358 -16.08 97.53 4.45
C GLY A 358 -16.93 98.44 3.56
N GLN A 359 -17.53 97.89 2.50
CA GLN A 359 -18.40 98.63 1.58
C GLN A 359 -19.67 99.14 2.27
N ALA A 360 -20.29 98.33 3.14
CA ALA A 360 -21.48 98.72 3.91
C ALA A 360 -21.20 99.88 4.91
N MET A 361 -19.97 99.98 5.42
CA MET A 361 -19.56 101.11 6.27
C MET A 361 -19.33 102.41 5.46
N PHE A 362 -18.90 102.31 4.20
CA PHE A 362 -18.63 103.46 3.34
C PHE A 362 -19.91 104.12 2.80
N ASP A 363 -20.91 103.32 2.46
CA ASP A 363 -22.20 103.79 1.93
C ASP A 363 -23.05 104.55 2.99
N SER A 364 -22.71 104.41 4.27
CA SER A 364 -23.39 105.10 5.39
C SER A 364 -22.96 106.57 5.58
N LEU A 365 -21.94 107.06 4.86
CA LEU A 365 -21.31 108.37 5.10
C LEU A 365 -21.54 109.46 4.04
N SER A 366 -22.24 109.18 2.93
CA SER A 366 -22.37 110.16 1.83
C SER A 366 -23.81 110.41 1.39
N LEU A 367 -24.54 111.23 2.16
CA LEU A 367 -25.79 111.86 1.70
C LEU A 367 -26.04 113.21 2.42
N LYS A 368 -25.76 114.34 1.76
CA LYS A 368 -26.37 115.66 2.06
C LYS A 368 -26.15 116.67 0.91
N CYS A 369 -27.22 116.96 0.18
CA CYS A 369 -27.31 118.00 -0.86
C CYS A 369 -27.57 119.42 -0.28
N LYS A 370 -27.19 120.46 -1.04
CA LYS A 370 -27.83 121.81 -1.02
C LYS A 370 -27.78 122.51 -2.40
N GLU A 371 -28.93 122.95 -2.87
CA GLU A 371 -29.18 124.03 -3.88
C GLU A 371 -29.54 125.33 -3.12
N GLY A 372 -29.53 126.58 -3.62
CA GLY A 372 -29.34 127.21 -4.94
C GLY A 372 -30.13 128.55 -5.00
N CYS A 373 -29.83 129.41 -6.01
CA CYS A 373 -30.53 130.63 -6.54
C CYS A 373 -30.16 132.03 -5.95
N ALA A 374 -29.70 133.06 -6.71
CA ALA A 374 -30.15 133.84 -7.93
C ALA A 374 -30.98 135.10 -7.53
N GLU A 375 -30.95 136.31 -8.12
CA GLU A 375 -30.90 136.79 -9.53
C GLU A 375 -30.71 138.35 -9.64
N GLU A 376 -31.05 138.96 -10.80
CA GLU A 376 -31.27 140.40 -11.23
C GLU A 376 -30.20 141.04 -12.18
N GLU A 377 -30.46 141.83 -13.24
CA GLU A 377 -31.67 142.33 -13.92
C GLU A 377 -31.32 142.99 -15.29
N SER A 378 -32.17 142.80 -16.31
CA SER A 378 -32.69 143.79 -17.29
C SER A 378 -31.79 144.86 -17.99
N LYS A 379 -31.41 144.62 -19.26
CA LYS A 379 -31.40 145.63 -20.37
C LYS A 379 -31.20 145.07 -21.81
N GLN A 380 -31.52 143.79 -22.07
CA GLN A 380 -31.11 143.10 -23.30
C GLN A 380 -32.27 142.82 -24.29
N LYS A 381 -33.46 143.42 -24.16
CA LYS A 381 -34.68 142.95 -24.87
C LYS A 381 -34.73 143.20 -26.40
N GLN A 382 -33.84 144.01 -26.97
CA GLN A 382 -33.72 144.21 -28.44
C GLN A 382 -32.48 143.51 -29.05
N LYS A 383 -31.48 143.15 -28.23
CA LYS A 383 -30.38 142.23 -28.60
C LYS A 383 -30.83 140.77 -28.55
N ILE A 384 -31.75 140.43 -27.65
CA ILE A 384 -32.32 139.08 -27.50
C ILE A 384 -32.96 138.60 -28.81
N GLU A 385 -33.63 139.43 -29.59
CA GLU A 385 -34.35 138.95 -30.79
C GLU A 385 -33.42 138.61 -31.98
N LYS A 386 -32.32 139.35 -32.18
CA LYS A 386 -31.28 138.99 -33.16
C LYS A 386 -30.40 137.83 -32.68
N LEU A 387 -30.09 137.76 -31.38
CA LEU A 387 -29.40 136.59 -30.82
C LEU A 387 -30.28 135.34 -30.85
N LYS A 388 -31.61 135.47 -30.69
CA LYS A 388 -32.55 134.35 -30.74
C LYS A 388 -32.56 133.71 -32.12
N LEU A 389 -32.60 134.50 -33.20
CA LEU A 389 -32.49 133.97 -34.56
C LEU A 389 -31.15 133.25 -34.83
N ILE A 390 -30.03 133.75 -34.29
CA ILE A 390 -28.72 133.10 -34.43
C ILE A 390 -28.63 131.83 -33.57
N VAL A 391 -29.13 131.88 -32.34
CA VAL A 391 -29.18 130.72 -31.43
C VAL A 391 -30.12 129.65 -32.00
N ASP A 392 -31.27 130.02 -32.57
CA ASP A 392 -32.20 129.08 -33.20
C ASP A 392 -31.54 128.43 -34.43
N SER A 393 -30.86 129.21 -35.29
CA SER A 393 -30.06 128.69 -36.41
C SER A 393 -28.92 127.78 -35.96
N PHE A 394 -28.22 128.12 -34.88
CA PHE A 394 -27.12 127.31 -34.35
C PHE A 394 -27.64 126.06 -33.64
N THR A 395 -28.80 126.13 -32.98
CA THR A 395 -29.48 125.00 -32.34
C THR A 395 -29.96 124.01 -33.39
N GLU A 396 -30.47 124.51 -34.52
CA GLU A 396 -30.85 123.70 -35.66
C GLU A 396 -29.64 123.00 -36.29
N LEU A 397 -28.52 123.72 -36.47
CA LEU A 397 -27.25 123.14 -36.94
C LEU A 397 -26.64 122.12 -35.95
N VAL A 398 -26.71 122.39 -34.64
CA VAL A 398 -26.22 121.48 -33.59
C VAL A 398 -27.09 120.23 -33.55
N ARG A 399 -28.41 120.37 -33.66
CA ARG A 399 -29.35 119.23 -33.74
C ARG A 399 -29.08 118.39 -34.99
N GLU A 400 -28.86 119.00 -36.15
CA GLU A 400 -28.50 118.27 -37.37
C GLU A 400 -27.14 117.56 -37.24
N LYS A 401 -26.13 118.23 -36.65
CA LYS A 401 -24.82 117.63 -36.35
C LYS A 401 -24.93 116.48 -35.34
N GLU A 402 -25.76 116.62 -34.33
CA GLU A 402 -26.02 115.62 -33.28
C GLU A 402 -26.80 114.42 -33.83
N GLU A 403 -27.77 114.65 -34.71
CA GLU A 403 -28.44 113.59 -35.48
C GLU A 403 -27.46 112.88 -36.40
N PHE A 404 -26.57 113.60 -37.10
CA PHE A 404 -25.57 113.00 -37.97
C PHE A 404 -24.53 112.18 -37.18
N VAL A 405 -24.06 112.68 -36.04
CA VAL A 405 -23.14 111.96 -35.14
C VAL A 405 -23.82 110.74 -34.51
N SER A 406 -25.09 110.87 -34.09
CA SER A 406 -25.88 109.75 -33.57
C SER A 406 -26.15 108.69 -34.63
N GLN A 407 -26.39 109.10 -35.88
CA GLN A 407 -26.60 108.18 -37.00
C GLN A 407 -25.30 107.46 -37.41
N ILE A 408 -24.15 108.15 -37.38
CA ILE A 408 -22.83 107.53 -37.58
C ILE A 408 -22.51 106.58 -36.43
N GLY A 409 -22.74 106.99 -35.18
CA GLY A 409 -22.54 106.16 -33.98
C GLY A 409 -23.43 104.92 -33.99
N LEU A 410 -24.70 105.05 -34.37
CA LEU A 410 -25.64 103.95 -34.52
C LEU A 410 -25.22 102.99 -35.63
N LYS A 411 -24.88 103.48 -36.82
CA LYS A 411 -24.40 102.64 -37.94
C LYS A 411 -23.08 101.93 -37.62
N ALA A 412 -22.16 102.59 -36.91
CA ALA A 412 -20.93 101.97 -36.45
C ALA A 412 -21.18 100.89 -35.39
N MET A 413 -22.13 101.12 -34.48
CA MET A 413 -22.55 100.15 -33.47
C MET A 413 -23.29 98.96 -34.10
N GLU A 414 -24.20 99.18 -35.04
CA GLU A 414 -24.87 98.13 -35.82
C GLU A 414 -23.87 97.27 -36.58
N ALA A 415 -22.87 97.88 -37.23
CA ALA A 415 -21.80 97.14 -37.91
C ALA A 415 -20.96 96.31 -36.92
N ARG A 416 -20.65 96.85 -35.73
CA ARG A 416 -19.88 96.14 -34.69
C ARG A 416 -20.67 94.99 -34.08
N VAL A 417 -21.97 95.18 -33.82
CA VAL A 417 -22.87 94.13 -33.35
C VAL A 417 -23.04 93.05 -34.42
N GLY A 418 -23.21 93.43 -35.70
CA GLY A 418 -23.25 92.49 -36.81
C GLY A 418 -21.99 91.63 -36.90
N SER A 419 -20.81 92.23 -36.77
CA SER A 419 -19.53 91.50 -36.72
C SER A 419 -19.44 90.53 -35.53
N LEU A 420 -19.84 90.96 -34.33
CA LEU A 420 -19.85 90.11 -33.13
C LEU A 420 -20.86 88.96 -33.23
N CYS A 421 -22.03 89.19 -33.83
CA CYS A 421 -23.01 88.13 -34.10
C CYS A 421 -22.45 87.07 -35.06
N CYS A 422 -21.82 87.49 -36.16
CA CYS A 422 -21.15 86.56 -37.08
C CYS A 422 -20.03 85.76 -36.40
N GLU A 423 -19.26 86.38 -35.51
CA GLU A 423 -18.21 85.70 -34.74
C GLU A 423 -18.79 84.72 -33.71
N LEU A 424 -19.88 85.08 -33.04
CA LEU A 424 -20.64 84.20 -32.15
C LEU A 424 -21.26 83.01 -32.88
N ASP A 425 -21.78 83.20 -34.09
CA ASP A 425 -22.30 82.12 -34.92
C ASP A 425 -21.19 81.16 -35.34
N LEU A 426 -20.02 81.68 -35.72
CA LEU A 426 -18.84 80.87 -36.02
C LEU A 426 -18.37 80.05 -34.80
N LEU A 427 -18.40 80.65 -33.61
CA LEU A 427 -18.09 79.97 -32.35
C LEU A 427 -19.14 78.90 -32.02
N ARG A 428 -20.43 79.20 -32.20
CA ARG A 428 -21.54 78.27 -32.00
C ARG A 428 -21.42 77.06 -32.92
N ASP A 429 -21.04 77.27 -34.17
CA ASP A 429 -20.77 76.19 -35.13
C ASP A 429 -19.57 75.33 -34.71
N LYS A 430 -18.50 75.95 -34.18
CA LYS A 430 -17.34 75.21 -33.64
C LYS A 430 -17.74 74.38 -32.41
N VAL A 431 -18.50 74.95 -31.49
CA VAL A 431 -19.02 74.25 -30.30
C VAL A 431 -19.93 73.10 -30.72
N GLY A 432 -20.87 73.32 -31.65
CA GLY A 432 -21.74 72.27 -32.16
C GLY A 432 -20.98 71.11 -32.82
N LYS A 433 -19.89 71.40 -33.54
CA LYS A 433 -18.99 70.37 -34.08
C LYS A 433 -18.26 69.59 -32.98
N GLN A 434 -17.75 70.28 -31.96
CA GLN A 434 -17.12 69.64 -30.80
C GLN A 434 -18.11 68.77 -30.04
N ASP A 435 -19.33 69.24 -29.79
CA ASP A 435 -20.39 68.49 -29.11
C ASP A 435 -20.78 67.24 -29.90
N SER A 436 -20.90 67.34 -31.23
CA SER A 436 -21.15 66.19 -32.09
C SER A 436 -20.04 65.14 -31.99
N TYR A 437 -18.78 65.58 -31.97
CA TYR A 437 -17.63 64.70 -31.80
C TYR A 437 -17.61 64.03 -30.41
N ILE A 438 -17.90 64.79 -29.35
CA ILE A 438 -18.00 64.26 -27.99
C ILE A 438 -19.12 63.22 -27.89
N CYS A 439 -20.28 63.47 -28.51
CA CYS A 439 -21.39 62.53 -28.53
C CYS A 439 -21.05 61.23 -29.27
N GLU A 440 -20.31 61.33 -30.39
CA GLU A 440 -19.81 60.16 -31.11
C GLU A 440 -18.81 59.36 -30.26
N LYS A 441 -17.84 60.04 -29.63
CA LYS A 441 -16.88 59.40 -28.73
C LYS A 441 -17.54 58.76 -27.51
N LYS A 442 -18.57 59.38 -26.94
CA LYS A 442 -19.38 58.80 -25.87
C LYS A 442 -20.07 57.50 -26.33
N ARG A 443 -20.66 57.51 -27.53
CA ARG A 443 -21.30 56.31 -28.09
C ARG A 443 -20.28 55.18 -28.32
N GLU A 444 -19.10 55.50 -28.84
CA GLU A 444 -18.01 54.53 -28.99
C GLU A 444 -17.57 53.97 -27.62
N TYR A 445 -17.43 54.84 -26.62
CA TYR A 445 -17.10 54.44 -25.25
C TYR A 445 -18.16 53.50 -24.67
N ASP A 446 -19.45 53.82 -24.81
CA ASP A 446 -20.56 52.98 -24.33
C ASP A 446 -20.54 51.58 -24.99
N ILE A 447 -20.22 51.49 -26.29
CA ILE A 447 -20.06 50.22 -27.01
C ILE A 447 -18.88 49.41 -26.44
N ILE A 448 -17.75 50.07 -26.15
CA ILE A 448 -16.57 49.40 -25.58
C ILE A 448 -16.87 48.90 -24.17
N VAL A 449 -17.56 49.69 -23.33
CA VAL A 449 -18.00 49.28 -21.99
C VAL A 449 -18.91 48.07 -22.07
N GLY A 450 -19.92 48.06 -22.95
CA GLY A 450 -20.80 46.90 -23.11
C GLY A 450 -20.06 45.63 -23.57
N ARG A 451 -19.03 45.77 -24.41
CA ARG A 451 -18.16 44.63 -24.79
C ARG A 451 -17.30 44.15 -23.63
N LEU A 452 -16.80 45.06 -22.80
CA LEU A 452 -16.01 44.73 -21.61
C LEU A 452 -16.86 43.98 -20.58
N GLU A 453 -18.09 44.43 -20.34
CA GLU A 453 -19.05 43.75 -19.45
C GLU A 453 -19.37 42.34 -19.95
N GLN A 454 -19.58 42.16 -21.25
CA GLN A 454 -19.77 40.82 -21.84
C GLN A 454 -18.54 39.93 -21.67
N ALA A 455 -17.34 40.47 -21.89
CA ALA A 455 -16.10 39.74 -21.67
C ALA A 455 -15.92 39.35 -20.19
N GLN A 456 -16.23 40.26 -19.27
CA GLN A 456 -16.21 39.99 -17.83
C GLN A 456 -17.18 38.88 -17.43
N GLN A 457 -18.40 38.89 -17.96
CA GLN A 457 -19.38 37.83 -17.70
C GLN A 457 -18.90 36.48 -18.23
N HIS A 458 -18.26 36.45 -19.41
CA HIS A 458 -17.68 35.24 -19.97
C HIS A 458 -16.53 34.70 -19.10
N VAL A 459 -15.66 35.58 -18.58
CA VAL A 459 -14.60 35.20 -17.65
C VAL A 459 -15.19 34.61 -16.37
N GLN A 460 -16.20 35.25 -15.78
CA GLN A 460 -16.88 34.73 -14.59
C GLN A 460 -17.54 33.35 -14.83
N ASN A 461 -18.16 33.14 -16.00
CA ASN A 461 -18.74 31.85 -16.34
C ASN A 461 -17.67 30.77 -16.52
N ASN A 462 -16.55 31.10 -17.17
CA ASN A 462 -15.42 30.18 -17.29
C ASN A 462 -14.82 29.83 -15.92
N ASP A 463 -14.75 30.80 -15.01
CA ASP A 463 -14.24 30.60 -13.65
C ASP A 463 -15.15 29.67 -12.84
N ALA A 464 -16.48 29.81 -12.98
CA ALA A 464 -17.45 28.88 -12.40
C ALA A 464 -17.29 27.45 -12.95
N ILE A 465 -17.13 27.31 -14.28
CA ILE A 465 -16.90 26.00 -14.92
C ILE A 465 -15.57 25.38 -14.45
N LEU A 466 -14.50 26.19 -14.33
CA LEU A 466 -13.21 25.74 -13.81
C LEU A 466 -13.32 25.24 -12.38
N THR A 467 -14.07 25.96 -11.54
CA THR A 467 -14.31 25.57 -10.14
C THR A 467 -15.06 24.23 -10.08
N GLU A 468 -16.13 24.06 -10.86
CA GLU A 468 -16.87 22.79 -10.94
C GLU A 468 -15.99 21.63 -11.43
N LEU A 469 -15.17 21.88 -12.46
CA LEU A 469 -14.26 20.87 -13.00
C LEU A 469 -13.21 20.46 -11.96
N ASN A 470 -12.69 21.42 -11.19
CA ASN A 470 -11.72 21.18 -10.14
C ASN A 470 -12.34 20.38 -8.98
N ASP A 471 -13.58 20.66 -8.58
CA ASP A 471 -14.32 19.89 -7.58
C ASP A 471 -14.56 18.44 -8.04
N ARG A 472 -14.92 18.27 -9.32
CA ARG A 472 -15.06 16.94 -9.94
C ARG A 472 -13.72 16.20 -9.97
N LEU A 473 -12.64 16.87 -10.33
CA LEU A 473 -11.29 16.29 -10.32
C LEU A 473 -10.87 15.88 -8.90
N GLY A 474 -11.17 16.70 -7.90
CA GLY A 474 -10.96 16.38 -6.49
C GLY A 474 -11.70 15.10 -6.08
N THR A 475 -12.98 14.99 -6.43
CA THR A 475 -13.82 13.82 -6.15
C THR A 475 -13.31 12.54 -6.84
N VAL A 476 -12.87 12.66 -8.10
CA VAL A 476 -12.26 11.54 -8.84
C VAL A 476 -10.93 11.15 -8.21
N SER A 477 -10.10 12.11 -7.79
CA SER A 477 -8.82 11.87 -7.12
C SER A 477 -9.01 11.14 -5.79
N THR A 478 -9.99 11.54 -4.97
CA THR A 478 -10.30 10.82 -3.72
C THR A 478 -10.82 9.41 -3.99
N SER A 479 -11.67 9.25 -5.01
CA SER A 479 -12.17 7.93 -5.41
C SER A 479 -11.06 7.02 -5.93
N LEU A 480 -10.12 7.55 -6.70
CA LEU A 480 -8.95 6.83 -7.20
C LEU A 480 -8.04 6.39 -6.04
N LYS A 481 -7.78 7.28 -5.06
CA LYS A 481 -7.01 6.93 -3.86
C LYS A 481 -7.68 5.78 -3.08
N GLU A 482 -9.00 5.79 -2.98
CA GLU A 482 -9.74 4.70 -2.32
C GLU A 482 -9.66 3.39 -3.11
N LEU A 483 -9.83 3.44 -4.44
CA LEU A 483 -9.68 2.28 -5.30
C LEU A 483 -8.27 1.68 -5.23
N VAL A 484 -7.23 2.52 -5.15
CA VAL A 484 -5.84 2.08 -4.96
C VAL A 484 -5.68 1.34 -3.63
N LYS A 485 -6.26 1.85 -2.53
CA LYS A 485 -6.24 1.14 -1.23
C LYS A 485 -6.96 -0.21 -1.32
N GLN A 486 -8.13 -0.26 -1.96
CA GLN A 486 -8.89 -1.50 -2.13
C GLN A 486 -8.10 -2.53 -2.96
N ASN A 487 -7.45 -2.10 -4.06
CA ASN A 487 -6.57 -2.96 -4.85
C ASN A 487 -5.39 -3.48 -4.05
N GLN A 488 -4.82 -2.66 -3.16
CA GLN A 488 -3.72 -3.09 -2.31
C GLN A 488 -4.16 -4.15 -1.30
N VAL A 489 -5.34 -3.99 -0.68
CA VAL A 489 -5.96 -5.03 0.16
C VAL A 489 -6.20 -6.30 -0.65
N LEU A 490 -6.76 -6.19 -1.86
CA LEU A 490 -7.00 -7.35 -2.72
C LEU A 490 -5.69 -8.08 -3.06
N HIS A 491 -4.60 -7.36 -3.34
CA HIS A 491 -3.29 -7.94 -3.59
C HIS A 491 -2.79 -8.76 -2.40
N THR A 492 -2.90 -8.22 -1.17
CA THR A 492 -2.50 -8.95 0.04
C THR A 492 -3.33 -10.22 0.26
N VAL A 493 -4.64 -10.20 -0.06
CA VAL A 493 -5.50 -11.38 0.02
C VAL A 493 -5.11 -12.42 -1.03
N ILE A 494 -4.76 -11.99 -2.25
CA ILE A 494 -4.31 -12.89 -3.32
C ILE A 494 -3.00 -13.57 -2.91
N GLU A 495 -2.00 -12.82 -2.45
CA GLU A 495 -0.72 -13.37 -1.98
C GLU A 495 -0.92 -14.39 -0.84
N GLU A 496 -1.78 -14.07 0.13
CA GLU A 496 -2.10 -14.98 1.24
C GLU A 496 -2.76 -16.28 0.73
N LYS A 497 -3.67 -16.18 -0.25
CA LYS A 497 -4.34 -17.34 -0.86
C LYS A 497 -3.36 -18.19 -1.67
N GLU A 498 -2.45 -17.58 -2.42
CA GLU A 498 -1.39 -18.28 -3.16
C GLU A 498 -0.44 -19.03 -2.23
N MET A 499 -0.03 -18.43 -1.11
CA MET A 499 0.80 -19.08 -0.11
C MET A 499 0.08 -20.29 0.53
N ARG A 500 -1.20 -20.14 0.89
CA ARG A 500 -2.02 -21.25 1.40
C ARG A 500 -2.16 -22.37 0.36
N LEU A 501 -2.40 -22.03 -0.90
CA LEU A 501 -2.54 -23.01 -1.98
C LEU A 501 -1.23 -23.78 -2.18
N THR A 502 -0.10 -23.08 -2.22
CA THR A 502 1.23 -23.70 -2.37
C THR A 502 1.53 -24.66 -1.23
N SER A 503 1.19 -24.29 0.01
CA SER A 503 1.30 -25.19 1.17
C SER A 503 0.34 -26.39 1.11
N ALA A 504 -0.89 -26.20 0.62
CA ALA A 504 -1.83 -27.31 0.45
C ALA A 504 -1.34 -28.29 -0.61
N VAL A 505 -0.83 -27.78 -1.74
CA VAL A 505 -0.25 -28.60 -2.83
C VAL A 505 0.98 -29.38 -2.35
N SER A 506 1.84 -28.79 -1.50
CA SER A 506 2.99 -29.52 -0.95
C SER A 506 2.54 -30.68 -0.06
N LYS A 507 1.55 -30.46 0.81
CA LYS A 507 0.97 -31.51 1.67
C LYS A 507 0.28 -32.62 0.88
N ASP A 508 -0.42 -32.27 -0.19
CA ASP A 508 -1.04 -33.26 -1.07
C ASP A 508 0.01 -34.12 -1.80
N LYS A 509 1.13 -33.50 -2.20
CA LYS A 509 2.27 -34.24 -2.76
C LYS A 509 2.88 -35.20 -1.75
N GLU A 510 3.06 -34.79 -0.50
CA GLU A 510 3.54 -35.65 0.59
C GLU A 510 2.56 -36.81 0.84
N LEU A 511 1.25 -36.54 0.89
CA LEU A 511 0.23 -37.55 1.05
C LEU A 511 0.24 -38.56 -0.11
N LYS A 512 0.42 -38.08 -1.34
CA LYS A 512 0.54 -38.94 -2.52
C LYS A 512 1.75 -39.87 -2.43
N GLU A 513 2.91 -39.35 -2.04
CA GLU A 513 4.13 -40.15 -1.87
C GLU A 513 3.96 -41.20 -0.75
N PHE A 514 3.29 -40.82 0.35
CA PHE A 514 2.93 -41.75 1.41
C PHE A 514 1.99 -42.86 0.91
N MET A 515 0.95 -42.50 0.14
CA MET A 515 0.02 -43.47 -0.45
C MET A 515 0.72 -44.40 -1.45
N ASP A 516 1.63 -43.89 -2.29
CA ASP A 516 2.41 -44.70 -3.22
C ASP A 516 3.28 -45.73 -2.47
N ASN A 517 3.87 -45.34 -1.33
CA ASN A 517 4.62 -46.25 -0.48
C ASN A 517 3.72 -47.34 0.15
N ILE A 518 2.51 -46.99 0.60
CA ILE A 518 1.53 -47.98 1.09
C ILE A 518 1.16 -48.96 -0.01
N VAL A 519 0.80 -48.46 -1.20
CA VAL A 519 0.42 -49.30 -2.35
C VAL A 519 1.55 -50.25 -2.73
N LYS A 520 2.81 -49.77 -2.70
CA LYS A 520 3.98 -50.62 -2.92
C LYS A 520 4.10 -51.71 -1.85
N SER A 521 3.99 -51.35 -0.57
CA SER A 521 4.04 -52.32 0.53
C SER A 521 2.93 -53.37 0.46
N VAL A 522 1.71 -52.98 0.09
CA VAL A 522 0.57 -53.90 -0.07
C VAL A 522 0.83 -54.86 -1.23
N ARG A 523 1.36 -54.36 -2.35
CA ARG A 523 1.73 -55.20 -3.50
C ARG A 523 2.85 -56.19 -3.16
N ASP A 524 3.86 -55.74 -2.42
CA ASP A 524 4.95 -56.61 -1.97
C ASP A 524 4.43 -57.71 -1.02
N PHE A 525 3.49 -57.37 -0.14
CA PHE A 525 2.81 -58.34 0.72
C PHE A 525 1.94 -59.32 -0.06
N GLU A 526 1.19 -58.84 -1.06
CA GLU A 526 0.39 -59.69 -1.96
C GLU A 526 1.28 -60.73 -2.66
N ASN A 527 2.42 -60.31 -3.22
CA ASN A 527 3.39 -61.21 -3.84
C ASN A 527 3.93 -62.24 -2.84
N PHE A 528 4.28 -61.80 -1.63
CA PHE A 528 4.70 -62.71 -0.57
C PHE A 528 3.62 -63.75 -0.23
N MET A 529 2.35 -63.34 -0.14
CA MET A 529 1.23 -64.24 0.14
C MET A 529 1.01 -65.25 -0.98
N ILE A 530 1.16 -64.84 -2.25
CA ILE A 530 1.08 -65.74 -3.40
C ILE A 530 2.20 -66.80 -3.35
N ASP A 531 3.42 -66.40 -3.00
CA ASP A 531 4.55 -67.33 -2.83
C ASP A 531 4.28 -68.33 -1.70
N GLN A 532 3.78 -67.86 -0.55
CA GLN A 532 3.41 -68.74 0.57
C GLN A 532 2.29 -69.69 0.19
N GLN A 533 1.26 -69.22 -0.51
CA GLN A 533 0.16 -70.05 -1.00
C GLN A 533 0.68 -71.16 -1.92
N THR A 534 1.62 -70.84 -2.80
CA THR A 534 2.25 -71.82 -3.70
C THR A 534 3.04 -72.88 -2.93
N ILE A 535 3.80 -72.48 -1.90
CA ILE A 535 4.53 -73.41 -1.02
C ILE A 535 3.56 -74.36 -0.29
N VAL A 536 2.47 -73.81 0.26
CA VAL A 536 1.45 -74.60 0.96
C VAL A 536 0.76 -75.57 0.00
N ALA A 537 0.36 -75.10 -1.18
CA ALA A 537 -0.26 -75.95 -2.21
C ALA A 537 0.64 -77.14 -2.59
N ASN A 538 1.93 -76.89 -2.83
CA ASN A 538 2.90 -77.95 -3.13
C ASN A 538 3.05 -78.96 -1.98
N LYS A 539 3.09 -78.49 -0.72
CA LYS A 539 3.16 -79.38 0.45
C LYS A 539 1.90 -80.23 0.61
N VAL A 540 0.72 -79.63 0.41
CA VAL A 540 -0.57 -80.33 0.46
C VAL A 540 -0.63 -81.39 -0.63
N GLN A 541 -0.28 -81.05 -1.87
CA GLN A 541 -0.25 -81.99 -2.99
C GLN A 541 0.73 -83.15 -2.75
N ASN A 542 1.92 -82.87 -2.19
CA ASN A 542 2.87 -83.91 -1.82
C ASN A 542 2.29 -84.83 -0.73
N ASN A 543 1.67 -84.28 0.32
CA ASN A 543 1.03 -85.08 1.35
C ASN A 543 -0.12 -85.93 0.78
N GLU A 544 -0.95 -85.38 -0.09
CA GLU A 544 -2.01 -86.10 -0.79
C GLU A 544 -1.45 -87.29 -1.58
N SER A 545 -0.39 -87.09 -2.35
CA SER A 545 0.27 -88.19 -3.08
C SER A 545 0.80 -89.30 -2.16
N ARG A 546 1.37 -88.93 -1.00
CA ARG A 546 1.82 -89.88 0.03
C ARG A 546 0.66 -90.65 0.64
N PHE A 547 -0.46 -89.99 0.92
CA PHE A 547 -1.66 -90.64 1.43
C PHE A 547 -2.27 -91.61 0.40
N CYS A 548 -2.30 -91.25 -0.87
CA CYS A 548 -2.71 -92.14 -1.95
C CYS A 548 -1.83 -93.39 -2.02
N LEU A 549 -0.51 -93.24 -1.92
CA LEU A 549 0.42 -94.38 -1.86
C LEU A 549 0.15 -95.26 -0.63
N LEU A 550 0.00 -94.66 0.54
CA LEU A 550 -0.28 -95.39 1.78
C LEU A 550 -1.63 -96.13 1.70
N LYS A 551 -2.65 -95.52 1.09
CA LYS A 551 -3.95 -96.15 0.83
C LYS A 551 -3.80 -97.42 -0.02
N GLU A 552 -2.97 -97.38 -1.07
CA GLU A 552 -2.68 -98.57 -1.87
C GLU A 552 -1.91 -99.65 -1.09
N GLN A 553 -0.95 -99.25 -0.25
CA GLN A 553 -0.24 -100.17 0.64
C GLN A 553 -1.19 -100.83 1.65
N CYS A 554 -2.11 -100.07 2.24
CA CYS A 554 -3.14 -100.60 3.13
C CYS A 554 -4.04 -101.62 2.41
N LYS A 555 -4.40 -101.40 1.14
CA LYS A 555 -5.14 -102.40 0.35
C LYS A 555 -4.34 -103.70 0.19
N HIS A 556 -3.04 -103.64 -0.01
CA HIS A 556 -2.17 -104.83 -0.05
C HIS A 556 -2.16 -105.55 1.29
N LEU A 557 -1.96 -104.81 2.39
CA LEU A 557 -1.94 -105.37 3.74
C LEU A 557 -3.27 -106.02 4.11
N VAL A 558 -4.40 -105.44 3.71
CA VAL A 558 -5.73 -106.05 3.87
C VAL A 558 -5.83 -107.38 3.12
N LYS A 559 -5.27 -107.48 1.90
CA LYS A 559 -5.23 -108.74 1.15
C LYS A 559 -4.37 -109.80 1.85
N GLU A 560 -3.17 -109.44 2.33
CA GLU A 560 -2.31 -110.34 3.09
C GLU A 560 -2.93 -110.78 4.40
N GLY A 561 -3.53 -109.85 5.16
CA GLY A 561 -4.25 -110.14 6.39
C GLY A 561 -5.43 -111.09 6.16
N ASN A 562 -6.16 -110.92 5.05
CA ASN A 562 -7.23 -111.84 4.66
C ASN A 562 -6.69 -113.23 4.30
N LEU A 563 -5.53 -113.32 3.64
CA LEU A 563 -4.87 -114.60 3.35
C LEU A 563 -4.42 -115.30 4.63
N LEU A 564 -3.79 -114.56 5.55
CA LEU A 564 -3.35 -115.08 6.84
C LEU A 564 -4.55 -115.57 7.66
N ARG A 565 -5.65 -114.81 7.70
CA ARG A 565 -6.90 -115.23 8.36
C ARG A 565 -7.43 -116.54 7.78
N LYS A 566 -7.46 -116.70 6.44
CA LYS A 566 -7.84 -117.96 5.80
C LYS A 566 -6.93 -119.13 6.19
N LYS A 567 -5.61 -118.90 6.24
CA LYS A 567 -4.63 -119.91 6.66
C LYS A 567 -4.82 -120.31 8.14
N ALA A 568 -5.06 -119.34 9.02
CA ALA A 568 -5.34 -119.59 10.43
C ALA A 568 -6.62 -120.40 10.63
N MET A 569 -7.69 -120.10 9.89
CA MET A 569 -8.94 -120.89 9.90
C MET A 569 -8.69 -122.34 9.47
N ARG A 570 -7.90 -122.55 8.41
CA ARG A 570 -7.50 -123.90 7.98
C ARG A 570 -6.73 -124.66 9.05
N TYR A 571 -5.77 -124.03 9.71
CA TYR A 571 -5.02 -124.67 10.79
C TYR A 571 -5.92 -125.01 11.99
N LYS A 572 -6.85 -124.11 12.33
CA LYS A 572 -7.85 -124.35 13.37
C LYS A 572 -8.71 -125.58 13.02
N GLU A 573 -9.29 -125.62 11.82
CA GLU A 573 -10.09 -126.75 11.32
C GLU A 573 -9.30 -128.08 11.39
N ILE A 574 -8.04 -128.08 10.95
CA ILE A 574 -7.17 -129.27 10.99
C ILE A 574 -6.89 -129.69 12.44
N SER A 575 -6.62 -128.75 13.34
CA SER A 575 -6.34 -129.05 14.74
C SER A 575 -7.57 -129.59 15.46
N GLU A 576 -8.75 -129.01 15.23
CA GLU A 576 -10.02 -129.47 15.77
C GLU A 576 -10.36 -130.89 15.26
N ALA A 577 -10.16 -131.14 13.96
CA ALA A 577 -10.34 -132.47 13.38
C ALA A 577 -9.37 -133.51 13.98
N ARG A 578 -8.09 -133.16 14.17
CA ARG A 578 -7.10 -134.02 14.84
C ARG A 578 -7.48 -134.27 16.29
N GLY A 579 -7.90 -133.25 17.03
CA GLY A 579 -8.38 -133.39 18.41
C GLY A 579 -9.57 -134.34 18.52
N SER A 580 -10.56 -134.20 17.62
CA SER A 580 -11.71 -135.12 17.57
C SER A 580 -11.30 -136.55 17.23
N ASN A 581 -10.38 -136.75 16.30
CA ASN A 581 -9.87 -138.09 15.97
C ASN A 581 -9.09 -138.72 17.13
N LEU A 582 -8.26 -137.93 17.82
CA LEU A 582 -7.54 -138.39 19.01
C LEU A 582 -8.51 -138.78 20.14
N GLN A 583 -9.53 -137.95 20.40
CA GLN A 583 -10.55 -138.26 21.41
C GLN A 583 -11.32 -139.55 21.08
N LYS A 584 -11.62 -139.80 19.80
CA LYS A 584 -12.24 -141.07 19.38
C LYS A 584 -11.31 -142.27 19.62
N ALA A 585 -10.03 -142.12 19.31
CA ALA A 585 -9.04 -143.17 19.54
C ALA A 585 -8.83 -143.43 21.05
N GLU A 586 -8.82 -142.39 21.88
CA GLU A 586 -8.77 -142.49 23.34
C GLU A 586 -9.97 -143.26 23.87
N LEU A 587 -11.20 -142.91 23.45
CA LEU A 587 -12.41 -143.65 23.81
C LEU A 587 -12.37 -145.13 23.37
N GLU A 588 -11.80 -145.43 22.20
CA GLU A 588 -11.63 -146.81 21.74
C GLU A 588 -10.62 -147.59 22.60
N VAL A 589 -9.50 -146.94 22.98
CA VAL A 589 -8.50 -147.52 23.88
C VAL A 589 -9.09 -147.76 25.27
N ASP A 590 -9.87 -146.82 25.81
CA ASP A 590 -10.56 -146.97 27.10
C ASP A 590 -11.54 -148.14 27.06
N LEU A 591 -12.38 -148.25 26.01
CA LEU A 591 -13.30 -149.37 25.83
C LEU A 591 -12.58 -150.72 25.75
N LEU A 592 -11.46 -150.79 25.01
CA LEU A 592 -10.62 -151.99 24.95
C LEU A 592 -9.95 -152.28 26.30
N GLY A 593 -9.55 -151.24 27.03
CA GLY A 593 -9.04 -151.33 28.39
C GLY A 593 -10.05 -151.95 29.35
N ASP A 594 -11.29 -151.45 29.34
CA ASP A 594 -12.41 -151.99 30.12
C ASP A 594 -12.68 -153.46 29.75
N GLU A 595 -12.62 -153.82 28.46
CA GLU A 595 -12.79 -155.21 28.01
C GLU A 595 -11.64 -156.11 28.49
N VAL A 596 -10.39 -155.66 28.37
CA VAL A 596 -9.20 -156.38 28.86
C VAL A 596 -9.27 -156.53 30.39
N GLU A 597 -9.70 -155.52 31.12
CA GLU A 597 -9.88 -155.59 32.57
C GLU A 597 -10.99 -156.58 32.94
N ALA A 598 -12.14 -156.55 32.24
CA ALA A 598 -13.22 -157.51 32.44
C ALA A 598 -12.77 -158.96 32.18
N LEU A 599 -12.01 -159.20 31.10
CA LEU A 599 -11.42 -160.50 30.78
C LEU A 599 -10.38 -160.93 31.82
N THR A 600 -9.55 -160.00 32.31
CA THR A 600 -8.56 -160.28 33.36
C THR A 600 -9.24 -160.63 34.68
N ASN A 601 -10.31 -159.92 35.04
CA ASN A 601 -11.13 -160.22 36.21
C ASN A 601 -11.84 -161.58 36.10
N LEU A 602 -12.34 -161.94 34.90
CA LEU A 602 -12.90 -163.26 34.64
C LEU A 602 -11.84 -164.35 34.78
N LEU A 603 -10.65 -164.13 34.21
CA LEU A 603 -9.52 -165.04 34.32
C LEU A 603 -9.08 -165.23 35.79
N ALA A 604 -9.10 -164.17 36.60
CA ALA A 604 -8.84 -164.24 38.03
C ALA A 604 -9.89 -165.07 38.78
N LYS A 605 -11.18 -164.96 38.42
CA LYS A 605 -12.23 -165.83 38.99
C LYS A 605 -12.02 -167.30 38.60
N ILE A 606 -11.65 -167.57 37.34
CA ILE A 606 -11.30 -168.93 36.87
C ILE A 606 -10.08 -169.46 37.64
N TYR A 607 -9.05 -168.64 37.83
CA TYR A 607 -7.87 -168.99 38.64
C TYR A 607 -8.29 -169.38 40.06
N ILE A 608 -9.05 -168.55 40.76
CA ILE A 608 -9.51 -168.84 42.12
C ILE A 608 -10.29 -170.16 42.18
N ALA A 609 -11.17 -170.40 41.21
CA ALA A 609 -11.92 -171.65 41.12
C ALA A 609 -11.00 -172.87 40.89
N LEU A 610 -10.05 -172.79 39.95
CA LEU A 610 -9.12 -173.88 39.67
C LEU A 610 -8.12 -174.11 40.83
N ASP A 611 -7.65 -173.04 41.47
CA ASP A 611 -6.76 -173.07 42.65
C ASP A 611 -7.46 -173.75 43.84
N HIS A 612 -8.75 -173.50 44.06
CA HIS A 612 -9.54 -174.20 45.08
C HIS A 612 -9.60 -175.72 44.86
N TYR A 613 -9.66 -176.17 43.60
CA TYR A 613 -9.63 -177.61 43.24
C TYR A 613 -8.21 -178.15 43.01
N SER A 614 -7.15 -177.35 43.22
CA SER A 614 -5.76 -177.73 42.99
C SER A 614 -5.36 -179.08 43.62
N PRO A 615 -5.77 -179.43 44.87
CA PRO A 615 -5.44 -180.72 45.46
C PRO A 615 -6.00 -181.94 44.71
N VAL A 616 -7.12 -181.77 44.00
CA VAL A 616 -7.74 -182.83 43.19
C VAL A 616 -7.15 -182.82 41.77
N LEU A 617 -6.81 -181.64 41.26
CA LEU A 617 -6.27 -181.43 39.91
C LEU A 617 -4.76 -181.72 39.79
N GLU A 618 -4.07 -182.01 40.90
CA GLU A 618 -2.63 -182.33 40.92
C GLU A 618 -2.26 -183.55 40.04
N HIS A 619 -3.22 -184.42 39.74
CA HIS A 619 -3.05 -185.57 38.84
C HIS A 619 -3.18 -185.22 37.34
N TYR A 620 -3.53 -183.98 36.98
CA TYR A 620 -3.68 -183.51 35.60
C TYR A 620 -2.65 -182.42 35.26
N THR A 621 -1.46 -182.85 34.81
CA THR A 621 -0.30 -181.96 34.56
C THR A 621 -0.60 -180.76 33.67
N GLY A 622 -1.34 -180.93 32.56
CA GLY A 622 -1.67 -179.82 31.66
C GLY A 622 -2.59 -178.75 32.28
N VAL A 623 -3.44 -179.15 33.23
CA VAL A 623 -4.29 -178.21 33.97
C VAL A 623 -3.44 -177.39 34.94
N MET A 624 -2.46 -178.02 35.59
CA MET A 624 -1.53 -177.30 36.48
C MET A 624 -0.61 -176.33 35.73
N GLU A 625 -0.11 -176.69 34.55
CA GLU A 625 0.66 -175.77 33.69
C GLU A 625 -0.19 -174.55 33.32
N THR A 626 -1.45 -174.77 32.95
CA THR A 626 -2.41 -173.70 32.64
C THR A 626 -2.67 -172.81 33.86
N LEU A 627 -2.86 -173.39 35.05
CA LEU A 627 -3.02 -172.63 36.30
C LEU A 627 -1.80 -171.73 36.57
N THR A 628 -0.59 -172.25 36.33
CA THR A 628 0.67 -171.51 36.52
C THR A 628 0.81 -170.37 35.51
N MET A 629 0.41 -170.58 34.26
CA MET A 629 0.37 -169.53 33.23
C MET A 629 -0.66 -168.44 33.54
N ILE A 630 -1.86 -168.84 33.99
CA ILE A 630 -2.91 -167.90 34.38
C ILE A 630 -2.42 -167.03 35.55
N LYS A 631 -1.81 -167.65 36.57
CA LYS A 631 -1.22 -166.94 37.71
C LYS A 631 -0.20 -165.89 37.25
N LYS A 632 0.68 -166.28 36.31
CA LYS A 632 1.68 -165.37 35.74
C LYS A 632 1.03 -164.20 35.00
N HIS A 633 0.03 -164.45 34.15
CA HIS A 633 -0.67 -163.39 33.43
C HIS A 633 -1.43 -162.43 34.36
N ILE A 634 -2.15 -162.92 35.37
CA ILE A 634 -2.82 -162.08 36.37
C ILE A 634 -1.80 -161.23 37.14
N SER A 635 -0.63 -161.80 37.47
CA SER A 635 0.43 -161.06 38.16
C SER A 635 1.13 -160.00 37.31
N MET A 636 1.00 -160.07 35.98
CA MET A 636 1.54 -159.08 35.03
C MET A 636 0.50 -158.04 34.60
N ALA A 637 -0.80 -158.31 34.80
CA ALA A 637 -1.90 -157.44 34.39
C ALA A 637 -2.40 -156.51 35.51
N LYS A 638 -1.89 -156.66 36.74
CA LYS A 638 -1.93 -155.64 37.81
C LYS A 638 -0.66 -154.81 37.74
#